data_AF-A0A2V8DS69-F1
#
_entry.id   AF-A0A2V8DS69-F1
#
_cell.length_a   1.000
_cell.length_b   1.000
_cell.length_c   1.000
_cell.angle_alpha   90.00
_cell.angle_beta   90.00
_cell.angle_gamma   90.00
#
_symmetry.space_group_name_H-M   'P 1'
#
loop_
_entity.id
_entity.type
_entity.pdbx_description
1 polymer ?
#
loop_
_entity_poly.entity_id
_entity_poly.type
_entity_poly.pdbx_seq_one_letter_code
_entity_poly.pdbx_strand_id
1 'polypeptide(L)'
;MNRSTTSSGSRSRRQPARWRTRRCCASAAPSPSMTSCSQNHCRVEVESKPEAPRARRPGALAISKPTRACFSLASIATAASRGSAWWMDRSSAIRQAARTWRCRSAHPIGTSGRFRITNSRFRIPDSTFVREFTSQHEPPLRLLCVDFSDEPRRIHPMCGIAGFVESSAVRSPFDAATAHDLIERMCDVIRHRGPDDQGALVDSGVGLGMRRLSIIDLSTGHQPIHNEDRTVWVVFNGEIYNFRELRSELVAAGHRFYTASDTETIVHAYEQWGTAAIGRLRGMFGLAIWDMRSRTLLIARDRIGIKPLHYAVVNGRFFFGSEIKSLLEAPDLPRDLDVDALDHYLSFLYTPADGSIFKSVRKLPPGHLLVWRDGQLTVHQYWQLAVDETYAGSEADAVRDLRDVLSDAVRSHLVSDVPLGAFLSGGIDSSLVVGLMAQTSGGRVKTFSIGFDEPAFDELAHARRVAQHFGTDHYELVVKPDALSILDRLVRHFDEPFADSSAIPTWYVSEMARRHVTVVLSGDGGDELFGGYDRYVPHPRVLAFDRYSPRALRRVAAMAAARLPHGVRGKNFLRHVGRDARGRYIDSIRFFGADEKPALLSRDVLRALDAVDPEVRLARHFERYAHLAWPTQMMRFDAETYLPDDVLTKVDRMSMAHSIESRVPLLDNEVITFASRLPASLKIANGRRKHVLKEVAATLLPQEILDRPKQGFGVPLGVWFRGNLRELFADTLLSSASLQRGYFQPSFVRRLVEAHLSGKRDHSLRLWQLVVFERWHRQYVDRASGSADDRGCSSDAVRNRLPLSAPAVLSTPAVQSR
;
A
#
# COMPACT_ATOMS: atom_id res chain seq x y z
N MET A 1 -55.32 -0.26 4.80
CA MET A 1 -56.53 -0.84 4.16
C MET A 1 -56.91 0.05 2.99
N ASN A 2 -57.50 -0.53 1.92
CA ASN A 2 -57.99 0.12 0.67
C ASN A 2 -56.89 0.84 -0.17
N ARG A 3 -56.72 0.70 -1.50
CA ARG A 3 -57.62 0.55 -2.68
C ARG A 3 -58.47 1.81 -2.94
N SER A 4 -58.72 2.30 -4.15
CA SER A 4 -58.21 2.10 -5.55
C SER A 4 -58.79 3.27 -6.39
N THR A 5 -58.31 3.69 -7.58
CA THR A 5 -58.61 3.21 -8.96
C THR A 5 -57.95 4.19 -9.98
N THR A 6 -57.23 3.77 -11.03
CA THR A 6 -57.60 3.68 -12.49
C THR A 6 -58.21 4.95 -13.13
N SER A 7 -57.99 5.33 -14.41
CA SER A 7 -57.53 4.56 -15.61
C SER A 7 -56.96 5.42 -16.79
N SER A 8 -56.05 4.80 -17.58
CA SER A 8 -55.90 4.83 -19.06
C SER A 8 -55.73 6.12 -19.90
N GLY A 9 -54.68 6.12 -20.76
CA GLY A 9 -54.52 6.95 -21.97
C GLY A 9 -53.33 6.43 -22.82
N SER A 10 -53.34 6.52 -24.17
CA SER A 10 -52.50 5.65 -25.01
C SER A 10 -51.60 6.29 -26.09
N ARG A 11 -50.35 5.80 -26.14
CA ARG A 11 -49.46 5.59 -27.32
C ARG A 11 -49.41 6.63 -28.46
N SER A 12 -48.21 7.13 -28.74
CA SER A 12 -47.67 7.17 -30.12
C SER A 12 -46.14 6.95 -30.13
N ARG A 13 -45.52 6.80 -31.32
CA ARG A 13 -44.07 6.53 -31.51
C ARG A 13 -43.41 7.69 -32.26
N ARG A 14 -42.16 8.06 -31.90
CA ARG A 14 -41.00 8.19 -32.82
C ARG A 14 -39.72 8.67 -32.10
N GLN A 15 -38.58 8.12 -32.55
CA GLN A 15 -37.22 8.66 -32.41
C GLN A 15 -36.71 9.03 -33.84
N PRO A 16 -35.51 9.60 -34.02
CA PRO A 16 -34.94 10.78 -33.35
C PRO A 16 -34.41 11.81 -34.38
N ALA A 17 -34.20 13.07 -33.98
CA ALA A 17 -33.58 14.10 -34.83
C ALA A 17 -32.13 14.39 -34.40
N ARG A 18 -31.21 14.49 -35.36
CA ARG A 18 -29.80 14.87 -35.14
C ARG A 18 -29.66 16.39 -35.14
N TRP A 19 -28.83 16.95 -34.26
CA TRP A 19 -28.36 18.33 -34.39
C TRP A 19 -26.93 18.38 -34.94
N ARG A 20 -26.71 19.27 -35.91
CA ARG A 20 -25.40 19.65 -36.45
C ARG A 20 -25.11 21.09 -36.02
N THR A 21 -23.88 21.38 -35.60
CA THR A 21 -23.39 22.75 -35.38
C THR A 21 -22.76 23.32 -36.66
N ARG A 22 -23.05 24.60 -36.95
CA ARG A 22 -22.29 25.45 -37.89
C ARG A 22 -22.33 26.91 -37.41
N ARG A 23 -21.35 27.70 -37.87
CA ARG A 23 -21.09 29.10 -37.47
C ARG A 23 -21.94 30.11 -38.23
N CYS A 24 -22.06 31.32 -37.67
CA CYS A 24 -22.13 32.61 -38.41
C CYS A 24 -21.49 33.74 -37.57
N CYS A 25 -21.34 34.95 -38.13
CA CYS A 25 -20.38 35.96 -37.66
C CYS A 25 -20.86 37.43 -37.73
N ALA A 26 -20.19 38.28 -36.94
CA ALA A 26 -19.69 39.63 -37.26
C ALA A 26 -20.58 40.92 -37.15
N SER A 27 -19.85 42.05 -37.08
CA SER A 27 -20.24 43.49 -37.11
C SER A 27 -20.83 44.09 -35.81
N ALA A 28 -20.57 45.35 -35.41
CA ALA A 28 -19.73 46.44 -35.96
C ALA A 28 -19.10 47.34 -34.85
N ALA A 29 -18.29 48.35 -35.21
CA ALA A 29 -17.69 49.37 -34.31
C ALA A 29 -18.27 50.79 -34.59
N PRO A 30 -17.91 51.87 -33.83
CA PRO A 30 -16.68 52.62 -34.09
C PRO A 30 -15.95 53.22 -32.84
N SER A 31 -14.93 54.05 -33.09
CA SER A 31 -14.01 54.76 -32.14
C SER A 31 -14.22 56.32 -32.24
N PRO A 32 -13.34 57.30 -31.83
CA PRO A 32 -11.91 57.29 -31.45
C PRO A 32 -11.41 58.29 -30.34
N SER A 33 -10.08 58.47 -30.26
CA SER A 33 -9.27 59.62 -29.72
C SER A 33 -8.86 59.66 -28.21
N MET A 34 -7.76 60.32 -27.79
CA MET A 34 -6.35 60.34 -28.29
C MET A 34 -5.37 60.93 -27.21
N THR A 35 -4.07 61.05 -27.53
CA THR A 35 -2.94 61.78 -26.82
C THR A 35 -2.46 61.27 -25.44
N SER A 36 -1.19 61.41 -25.03
CA SER A 36 0.11 61.53 -25.77
C SER A 36 1.33 61.49 -24.80
N CYS A 37 2.53 61.17 -25.32
CA CYS A 37 3.88 61.41 -24.72
C CYS A 37 4.33 60.54 -23.52
N SER A 38 5.62 60.25 -23.31
CA SER A 38 6.83 60.55 -24.14
C SER A 38 8.05 59.65 -23.83
N GLN A 39 8.73 59.18 -24.89
CA GLN A 39 10.21 59.07 -25.08
C GLN A 39 11.06 58.20 -24.08
N ASN A 40 12.23 57.65 -24.45
CA ASN A 40 13.07 57.89 -25.64
C ASN A 40 13.95 56.69 -26.08
N HIS A 41 14.25 56.61 -27.39
CA HIS A 41 15.47 56.09 -28.08
C HIS A 41 16.07 54.67 -27.78
N CYS A 42 16.69 53.94 -28.73
CA CYS A 42 16.69 53.99 -30.21
C CYS A 42 17.34 52.73 -30.85
N ARG A 43 16.77 52.24 -31.97
CA ARG A 43 17.38 51.83 -33.29
C ARG A 43 18.66 50.96 -33.36
N VAL A 44 18.95 50.13 -34.37
CA VAL A 44 18.54 49.95 -35.80
C VAL A 44 18.48 48.42 -36.06
N GLU A 45 17.47 47.77 -36.68
CA GLU A 45 17.14 47.62 -38.13
C GLU A 45 18.34 47.12 -39.00
N VAL A 46 18.23 46.36 -40.10
CA VAL A 46 17.26 46.36 -41.23
C VAL A 46 17.07 44.92 -41.80
N GLU A 47 15.92 44.65 -42.43
CA GLU A 47 15.57 43.38 -43.11
C GLU A 47 16.07 43.27 -44.58
N SER A 48 16.08 42.06 -45.16
CA SER A 48 15.44 41.84 -46.48
C SER A 48 15.24 40.36 -46.87
N LYS A 49 14.23 40.15 -47.71
CA LYS A 49 13.73 38.93 -48.38
C LYS A 49 13.22 39.40 -49.77
N PRO A 50 12.73 38.53 -50.70
CA PRO A 50 12.82 37.05 -50.83
C PRO A 50 13.35 36.63 -52.22
N GLU A 51 13.30 35.33 -52.60
CA GLU A 51 12.64 34.85 -53.84
C GLU A 51 12.67 33.30 -54.04
N ALA A 52 11.95 32.82 -55.06
CA ALA A 52 11.80 31.43 -55.57
C ALA A 52 11.20 31.52 -57.02
N PRO A 53 10.93 30.46 -57.83
CA PRO A 53 10.93 28.99 -57.58
C PRO A 53 11.43 28.09 -58.77
N ARG A 54 11.09 26.77 -58.76
CA ARG A 54 11.12 25.76 -59.87
C ARG A 54 12.49 25.17 -60.30
N ALA A 55 12.63 24.01 -60.98
CA ALA A 55 11.88 22.73 -60.99
C ALA A 55 12.59 21.61 -61.84
N ARG A 56 12.21 20.33 -61.63
CA ARG A 56 12.37 19.10 -62.49
C ARG A 56 13.71 18.30 -62.52
N ARG A 57 13.57 17.01 -62.87
CA ARG A 57 14.57 15.92 -63.20
C ARG A 57 14.50 15.63 -64.75
N PRO A 58 15.04 14.55 -65.42
CA PRO A 58 15.79 13.32 -64.98
C PRO A 58 16.92 12.74 -65.93
N GLY A 59 17.49 11.56 -65.58
CA GLY A 59 18.37 10.66 -66.39
C GLY A 59 19.47 9.99 -65.50
N ALA A 60 19.80 8.68 -65.43
CA ALA A 60 19.86 7.49 -66.33
C ALA A 60 21.19 7.37 -67.13
N LEU A 61 21.87 6.22 -67.34
CA LEU A 61 21.66 4.75 -67.10
C LEU A 61 22.39 4.26 -65.80
N ALA A 62 22.68 3.00 -65.40
CA ALA A 62 22.80 1.59 -65.94
C ALA A 62 24.08 1.27 -66.79
N ILE A 63 24.62 0.03 -66.97
CA ILE A 63 24.16 -1.39 -66.82
C ILE A 63 25.36 -2.38 -66.52
N SER A 64 25.27 -3.36 -65.60
CA SER A 64 25.81 -4.77 -65.77
C SER A 64 25.37 -5.78 -64.66
N LYS A 65 25.54 -7.10 -64.92
CA LYS A 65 25.10 -8.34 -64.17
C LYS A 65 26.02 -9.54 -64.59
N PRO A 66 25.91 -10.84 -64.13
CA PRO A 66 24.97 -11.57 -63.24
C PRO A 66 25.71 -12.24 -62.02
N THR A 67 25.23 -13.18 -61.16
CA THR A 67 24.32 -14.38 -61.18
C THR A 67 23.57 -14.55 -59.82
N ARG A 68 22.32 -15.05 -59.74
CA ARG A 68 21.84 -16.48 -59.61
C ARG A 68 22.53 -17.31 -58.50
N ALA A 69 21.84 -18.10 -57.66
CA ALA A 69 20.51 -18.74 -57.80
C ALA A 69 19.77 -19.10 -56.47
N CYS A 70 18.58 -19.72 -56.61
CA CYS A 70 17.84 -20.60 -55.66
C CYS A 70 17.23 -20.03 -54.36
N PHE A 71 15.91 -19.79 -54.40
CA PHE A 71 14.99 -20.02 -53.28
C PHE A 71 14.59 -21.50 -53.23
N SER A 72 14.27 -22.03 -52.04
CA SER A 72 13.61 -23.33 -51.89
C SER A 72 12.52 -23.27 -50.80
N LEU A 73 11.35 -23.82 -51.10
CA LEU A 73 10.28 -24.08 -50.14
C LEU A 73 10.41 -25.52 -49.64
N ALA A 74 10.60 -25.70 -48.34
CA ALA A 74 10.61 -27.00 -47.69
C ALA A 74 9.70 -26.99 -46.45
N SER A 75 8.70 -27.87 -46.44
CA SER A 75 7.77 -28.06 -45.33
C SER A 75 8.49 -28.63 -44.10
N ILE A 76 8.16 -28.14 -42.90
CA ILE A 76 8.49 -28.82 -41.64
C ILE A 76 7.19 -29.35 -41.04
N ALA A 77 7.22 -30.63 -40.66
CA ALA A 77 6.03 -31.43 -40.39
C ALA A 77 5.50 -31.31 -38.95
N THR A 78 4.25 -31.74 -38.77
CA THR A 78 3.56 -31.88 -37.49
C THR A 78 4.31 -32.81 -36.53
N ALA A 79 4.82 -32.27 -35.41
CA ALA A 79 5.46 -33.05 -34.34
C ALA A 79 4.74 -32.82 -32.99
N ALA A 80 3.45 -33.13 -32.93
CA ALA A 80 2.65 -32.94 -31.72
C ALA A 80 2.74 -34.16 -30.76
N SER A 81 3.44 -34.02 -29.63
CA SER A 81 3.11 -34.78 -28.41
C SER A 81 3.76 -34.19 -27.13
N ARG A 82 3.22 -34.56 -25.96
CA ARG A 82 3.81 -34.38 -24.61
C ARG A 82 3.97 -32.94 -24.07
N GLY A 83 3.02 -32.06 -24.40
CA GLY A 83 2.77 -30.85 -23.60
C GLY A 83 2.18 -31.19 -22.22
N SER A 84 3.02 -31.43 -21.21
CA SER A 84 2.60 -31.74 -19.84
C SER A 84 1.93 -30.57 -19.14
N ALA A 85 0.89 -30.83 -18.35
CA ALA A 85 0.02 -29.81 -17.80
C ALA A 85 0.66 -29.02 -16.63
N TRP A 86 0.78 -27.70 -16.82
CA TRP A 86 1.04 -26.74 -15.74
C TRP A 86 -0.09 -25.70 -15.64
N TRP A 87 -0.67 -25.68 -14.44
CA TRP A 87 -1.44 -24.62 -13.80
C TRP A 87 -1.04 -24.73 -12.31
N MET A 88 -0.17 -23.83 -11.83
CA MET A 88 0.26 -23.78 -10.42
C MET A 88 -0.88 -23.22 -9.54
N ASP A 89 -1.03 -23.52 -8.25
CA ASP A 89 -0.38 -24.48 -7.33
C ASP A 89 1.18 -24.42 -7.29
N ARG A 90 1.72 -23.59 -6.37
CA ARG A 90 3.18 -23.38 -6.20
C ARG A 90 3.85 -24.59 -5.53
N SER A 91 4.07 -25.68 -6.27
CA SER A 91 4.78 -26.87 -5.76
C SER A 91 5.41 -27.72 -6.87
N SER A 92 6.52 -27.24 -7.46
CA SER A 92 7.16 -27.90 -8.61
C SER A 92 8.69 -28.06 -8.58
N ALA A 93 9.42 -27.45 -7.63
CA ALA A 93 10.88 -27.52 -7.59
C ALA A 93 11.43 -28.89 -7.11
N ILE A 94 10.66 -29.64 -6.32
CA ILE A 94 11.14 -30.81 -5.56
C ILE A 94 10.69 -32.13 -6.21
N ARG A 95 11.14 -32.39 -7.45
CA ARG A 95 10.91 -33.72 -8.07
C ARG A 95 11.93 -34.19 -9.13
N GLN A 96 13.07 -33.51 -9.29
CA GLN A 96 14.06 -33.84 -10.34
C GLN A 96 15.48 -34.14 -9.81
N ALA A 97 15.68 -34.19 -8.49
CA ALA A 97 16.97 -34.44 -7.84
C ALA A 97 17.11 -35.88 -7.26
N ALA A 98 16.41 -36.87 -7.83
CA ALA A 98 16.31 -38.21 -7.24
C ALA A 98 16.30 -39.35 -8.27
N ARG A 99 17.23 -39.34 -9.26
CA ARG A 99 17.44 -40.49 -10.18
C ARG A 99 18.76 -40.47 -10.99
N THR A 100 19.89 -40.60 -10.31
CA THR A 100 21.18 -41.12 -10.86
C THR A 100 22.13 -41.43 -9.69
N TRP A 101 23.35 -41.90 -10.00
CA TRP A 101 24.43 -42.24 -9.04
C TRP A 101 24.19 -43.48 -8.16
N ARG A 102 24.60 -44.64 -8.68
CA ARG A 102 25.08 -45.78 -7.91
C ARG A 102 26.32 -46.40 -8.58
N CYS A 103 27.17 -46.98 -7.74
CA CYS A 103 28.27 -47.92 -8.03
C CYS A 103 29.63 -47.42 -8.56
N ARG A 104 30.64 -47.60 -7.68
CA ARG A 104 32.05 -47.99 -7.95
C ARG A 104 32.95 -46.90 -8.56
N SER A 105 34.16 -46.60 -8.07
CA SER A 105 35.02 -47.20 -7.01
C SER A 105 35.64 -46.04 -6.14
N ALA A 106 36.58 -46.18 -5.19
CA ALA A 106 37.46 -47.28 -4.77
C ALA A 106 37.80 -47.23 -3.24
N HIS A 107 39.02 -47.60 -2.87
CA HIS A 107 39.60 -47.77 -1.51
C HIS A 107 41.14 -47.76 -1.62
N PRO A 108 41.97 -47.78 -0.53
CA PRO A 108 41.65 -47.78 0.92
C PRO A 108 42.59 -46.88 1.81
N ILE A 109 42.47 -47.03 3.15
CA ILE A 109 43.42 -46.68 4.25
C ILE A 109 43.62 -45.17 4.57
N GLY A 110 43.50 -44.71 5.84
CA GLY A 110 43.12 -45.43 7.06
C GLY A 110 43.24 -44.63 8.38
N THR A 111 43.41 -45.37 9.49
CA THR A 111 43.73 -44.92 10.88
C THR A 111 42.79 -43.92 11.58
N SER A 112 41.74 -44.49 12.21
CA SER A 112 41.40 -44.32 13.64
C SER A 112 41.74 -43.01 14.39
N GLY A 113 40.70 -42.32 14.89
CA GLY A 113 40.81 -41.32 15.97
C GLY A 113 39.46 -40.96 16.58
N ARG A 114 39.14 -41.49 17.77
CA ARG A 114 38.06 -40.96 18.63
C ARG A 114 38.69 -39.98 19.63
N PHE A 115 38.07 -38.84 19.91
CA PHE A 115 37.71 -38.45 21.28
C PHE A 115 36.68 -37.32 21.31
N ARG A 116 35.99 -37.16 22.45
CA ARG A 116 35.11 -36.01 22.76
C ARG A 116 35.96 -34.79 23.15
N ILE A 117 35.44 -33.59 22.91
CA ILE A 117 35.90 -32.35 23.56
C ILE A 117 34.79 -31.85 24.49
N THR A 118 35.17 -31.35 25.66
CA THR A 118 34.30 -30.81 26.72
C THR A 118 34.43 -29.29 26.86
N ASN A 119 33.43 -28.64 27.44
CA ASN A 119 33.35 -27.17 27.59
C ASN A 119 34.34 -26.58 28.62
N SER A 120 35.09 -25.54 28.19
CA SER A 120 35.46 -24.36 29.00
C SER A 120 35.92 -23.25 28.04
N ARG A 121 35.33 -22.04 28.01
CA ARG A 121 35.69 -20.87 28.87
C ARG A 121 37.23 -20.72 28.98
N PHE A 122 37.87 -19.60 28.59
CA PHE A 122 37.54 -18.21 28.98
C PHE A 122 38.32 -17.14 28.16
N ARG A 123 37.82 -15.89 28.21
CA ARG A 123 38.52 -14.57 28.16
C ARG A 123 39.17 -14.05 26.85
N ILE A 124 38.85 -12.77 26.61
CA ILE A 124 39.54 -11.82 25.72
C ILE A 124 40.58 -11.04 26.56
N PRO A 125 41.73 -10.63 25.97
CA PRO A 125 42.47 -9.44 26.35
C PRO A 125 42.49 -8.37 25.23
N ASP A 126 42.55 -7.09 25.61
CA ASP A 126 42.56 -5.93 24.71
C ASP A 126 43.98 -5.48 24.26
N SER A 127 44.01 -4.46 23.40
CA SER A 127 45.12 -3.54 23.07
C SER A 127 46.11 -3.87 21.92
N THR A 128 45.81 -3.28 20.75
CA THR A 128 46.72 -2.49 19.88
C THR A 128 48.21 -2.85 19.73
N PHE A 129 48.64 -3.18 18.49
CA PHE A 129 49.41 -2.23 17.65
C PHE A 129 49.57 -2.67 16.16
N VAL A 130 49.43 -1.69 15.25
CA VAL A 130 50.05 -1.55 13.90
C VAL A 130 50.27 -2.78 12.99
N ARG A 131 49.61 -2.76 11.82
CA ARG A 131 50.29 -2.49 10.53
C ARG A 131 49.32 -2.00 9.44
N GLU A 132 49.74 -1.00 8.68
CA GLU A 132 49.09 -0.66 7.42
C GLU A 132 49.37 -1.74 6.36
N PHE A 133 48.35 -2.07 5.57
CA PHE A 133 48.53 -2.72 4.28
C PHE A 133 47.54 -2.09 3.29
N THR A 134 48.08 -1.39 2.30
CA THR A 134 47.28 -0.77 1.23
C THR A 134 46.88 -1.82 0.21
N SER A 135 45.59 -2.17 0.17
CA SER A 135 44.98 -2.85 -0.97
C SER A 135 43.66 -2.16 -1.39
N GLN A 136 43.22 -2.46 -2.60
CA GLN A 136 42.26 -1.64 -3.36
C GLN A 136 40.80 -1.76 -2.86
N HIS A 137 39.94 -0.87 -3.34
CA HIS A 137 38.58 -0.67 -2.81
C HIS A 137 37.65 -1.87 -2.99
N GLU A 138 37.10 -2.37 -1.88
CA GLU A 138 35.76 -2.94 -1.82
C GLU A 138 34.91 -2.16 -0.78
N PRO A 139 33.59 -1.99 -0.98
CA PRO A 139 32.72 -1.35 0.00
C PRO A 139 32.47 -2.26 1.21
N PRO A 140 32.29 -1.71 2.43
CA PRO A 140 32.19 -2.50 3.66
C PRO A 140 30.83 -3.21 3.79
N LEU A 141 30.74 -4.43 3.27
CA LEU A 141 29.60 -5.34 3.49
C LEU A 141 29.48 -5.69 4.98
N ARG A 142 28.35 -5.33 5.61
CA ARG A 142 28.07 -5.61 7.04
C ARG A 142 26.95 -6.63 7.20
N LEU A 143 27.32 -7.92 7.22
CA LEU A 143 26.40 -8.99 7.59
C LEU A 143 26.23 -9.04 9.12
N LEU A 144 25.04 -8.73 9.62
CA LEU A 144 24.75 -8.70 11.07
C LEU A 144 24.10 -10.00 11.55
N CYS A 145 24.90 -10.86 12.18
CA CYS A 145 24.41 -11.97 13.01
C CYS A 145 24.37 -11.53 14.47
N VAL A 146 23.18 -11.48 15.08
CA VAL A 146 22.97 -11.09 16.48
C VAL A 146 21.90 -12.00 17.09
N ASP A 147 22.12 -12.50 18.31
CA ASP A 147 21.12 -13.24 19.09
C ASP A 147 20.12 -12.28 19.75
N PHE A 148 18.86 -12.72 19.86
CA PHE A 148 17.78 -11.94 20.47
C PHE A 148 17.67 -12.26 21.97
N SER A 149 18.01 -11.30 22.82
CA SER A 149 17.64 -11.26 24.23
C SER A 149 17.29 -9.83 24.64
N ASP A 150 16.24 -9.68 25.47
CA ASP A 150 15.60 -8.39 25.74
C ASP A 150 16.40 -7.44 26.63
N GLU A 151 16.49 -6.17 26.21
CA GLU A 151 16.23 -5.03 27.10
C GLU A 151 15.45 -3.93 26.33
N PRO A 152 14.40 -3.34 26.91
CA PRO A 152 13.55 -2.36 26.24
C PRO A 152 14.20 -0.96 26.20
N ARG A 153 15.15 -0.77 25.28
CA ARG A 153 15.67 0.58 24.95
C ARG A 153 14.56 1.43 24.30
N ARG A 154 14.44 2.68 24.73
CA ARG A 154 13.38 3.61 24.28
C ARG A 154 13.47 3.85 22.77
N ILE A 155 12.36 3.70 22.06
CA ILE A 155 12.24 3.88 20.60
C ILE A 155 11.39 5.13 20.34
N HIS A 156 11.83 6.02 19.44
CA HIS A 156 11.20 7.35 19.22
C HIS A 156 10.92 7.68 17.73
N PRO A 157 9.68 7.51 17.17
CA PRO A 157 9.33 8.18 15.88
C PRO A 157 7.83 8.30 15.38
N MET A 158 7.60 8.97 14.22
CA MET A 158 6.40 9.20 13.34
C MET A 158 5.25 10.16 13.74
N CYS A 159 4.28 10.42 12.84
CA CYS A 159 3.13 11.32 13.06
C CYS A 159 1.77 10.60 13.03
N GLY A 160 0.84 11.02 13.88
CA GLY A 160 -0.51 10.48 13.97
C GLY A 160 -1.48 11.47 14.60
N ILE A 161 -2.65 11.63 13.99
CA ILE A 161 -3.70 12.56 14.46
C ILE A 161 -4.90 11.81 15.01
N ALA A 162 -5.60 12.41 15.96
CA ALA A 162 -6.87 11.94 16.51
C ALA A 162 -7.73 13.13 16.98
N GLY A 163 -9.04 12.95 17.13
CA GLY A 163 -9.88 13.99 17.70
C GLY A 163 -11.37 13.74 17.62
N PHE A 164 -12.14 14.70 18.15
CA PHE A 164 -13.59 14.71 18.12
C PHE A 164 -14.19 16.11 18.12
N VAL A 165 -15.44 16.23 17.66
CA VAL A 165 -16.29 17.42 17.77
C VAL A 165 -17.74 17.00 18.07
N GLU A 166 -18.41 17.72 18.96
CA GLU A 166 -19.81 17.50 19.35
C GLU A 166 -20.76 18.54 18.74
N SER A 167 -21.98 18.11 18.38
CA SER A 167 -23.06 19.03 17.97
C SER A 167 -23.67 19.78 19.15
N SER A 168 -24.27 20.94 18.85
CA SER A 168 -25.05 21.76 19.81
C SER A 168 -26.23 21.01 20.42
N ALA A 169 -26.68 19.92 19.79
CA ALA A 169 -27.75 19.04 20.27
C ALA A 169 -27.31 18.01 21.33
N VAL A 170 -26.00 17.87 21.60
CA VAL A 170 -25.51 16.97 22.66
C VAL A 170 -25.84 17.57 24.03
N ARG A 171 -26.77 16.93 24.76
CA ARG A 171 -27.32 17.43 26.04
C ARG A 171 -26.31 17.52 27.19
N SER A 172 -25.24 16.74 27.12
CA SER A 172 -24.15 16.69 28.08
C SER A 172 -22.85 16.58 27.28
N PRO A 173 -22.34 17.72 26.77
CA PRO A 173 -21.06 17.73 26.08
C PRO A 173 -19.94 17.35 27.05
N PHE A 174 -18.80 16.95 26.50
CA PHE A 174 -17.59 16.78 27.29
C PHE A 174 -17.10 18.14 27.80
N ASP A 175 -16.83 18.24 29.10
CA ASP A 175 -16.09 19.37 29.66
C ASP A 175 -14.61 19.29 29.27
N ALA A 176 -13.85 20.37 29.51
CA ALA A 176 -12.46 20.45 29.08
C ALA A 176 -11.56 19.36 29.71
N ALA A 177 -11.90 18.86 30.91
CA ALA A 177 -11.15 17.77 31.55
C ALA A 177 -11.44 16.42 30.87
N THR A 178 -12.72 16.07 30.71
CA THR A 178 -13.14 14.84 30.01
C THR A 178 -12.66 14.82 28.56
N ALA A 179 -12.65 15.99 27.90
CA ALA A 179 -12.13 16.18 26.56
C ALA A 179 -10.60 15.97 26.50
N HIS A 180 -9.84 16.50 27.46
CA HIS A 180 -8.39 16.28 27.58
C HIS A 180 -8.08 14.80 27.80
N ASP A 181 -8.68 14.18 28.82
CA ASP A 181 -8.49 12.77 29.16
C ASP A 181 -8.79 11.84 27.97
N LEU A 182 -9.84 12.15 27.21
CA LEU A 182 -10.17 11.41 25.99
C LEU A 182 -9.08 11.59 24.92
N ILE A 183 -8.70 12.83 24.60
CA ILE A 183 -7.66 13.10 23.59
C ILE A 183 -6.33 12.46 23.95
N GLU A 184 -5.92 12.52 25.23
CA GLU A 184 -4.68 11.89 25.70
C GLU A 184 -4.70 10.37 25.44
N ARG A 185 -5.79 9.66 25.79
CA ARG A 185 -5.95 8.23 25.46
C ARG A 185 -5.96 7.97 23.95
N MET A 186 -6.73 8.76 23.18
CA MET A 186 -6.81 8.63 21.72
C MET A 186 -5.43 8.79 21.05
N CYS A 187 -4.56 9.64 21.60
CA CYS A 187 -3.19 9.86 21.15
C CYS A 187 -2.20 8.82 21.71
N ASP A 188 -2.37 8.32 22.93
CA ASP A 188 -1.47 7.33 23.54
C ASP A 188 -1.47 6.00 22.80
N VAL A 189 -2.65 5.52 22.39
CA VAL A 189 -2.75 4.26 21.64
C VAL A 189 -2.07 4.33 20.26
N ILE A 190 -1.83 5.53 19.72
CA ILE A 190 -1.06 5.78 18.49
C ILE A 190 0.32 6.39 18.77
N ARG A 191 0.88 6.27 19.98
CA ARG A 191 2.22 6.78 20.30
C ARG A 191 3.36 6.11 19.52
N HIS A 192 3.15 4.91 18.95
CA HIS A 192 4.09 4.38 17.94
C HIS A 192 4.13 5.25 16.68
N ARG A 193 3.12 6.08 16.42
CA ARG A 193 3.11 7.14 15.40
C ARG A 193 3.41 8.53 15.99
N GLY A 194 4.24 8.65 17.03
CA GLY A 194 4.81 9.95 17.42
C GLY A 194 5.09 10.16 18.90
N PRO A 195 6.25 9.69 19.37
CA PRO A 195 6.80 9.90 20.70
C PRO A 195 7.98 10.90 20.72
N ASP A 196 8.22 11.65 19.64
CA ASP A 196 9.19 12.76 19.67
C ASP A 196 8.59 13.93 20.45
N ASP A 197 7.32 14.24 20.15
CA ASP A 197 6.56 15.37 20.68
C ASP A 197 5.04 15.08 20.65
N GLN A 198 4.24 15.85 21.39
CA GLN A 198 2.80 15.71 21.52
C GLN A 198 2.11 17.07 21.65
N GLY A 199 0.87 17.18 21.17
CA GLY A 199 0.07 18.37 21.44
C GLY A 199 -1.43 18.14 21.29
N ALA A 200 -2.20 19.00 21.94
CA ALA A 200 -3.65 18.97 21.90
C ALA A 200 -4.24 20.40 21.96
N LEU A 201 -5.31 20.62 21.22
CA LEU A 201 -6.26 21.70 21.39
C LEU A 201 -7.53 21.11 21.99
N VAL A 202 -7.96 21.63 23.13
CA VAL A 202 -9.09 21.11 23.90
C VAL A 202 -9.99 22.25 24.35
N ASP A 203 -11.29 22.12 24.11
CA ASP A 203 -12.36 23.02 24.54
C ASP A 203 -13.63 22.17 24.81
N SER A 204 -14.70 22.76 25.35
CA SER A 204 -15.93 22.00 25.60
C SER A 204 -16.54 21.48 24.29
N GLY A 205 -16.68 20.16 24.21
CA GLY A 205 -17.13 19.43 23.03
C GLY A 205 -16.21 19.49 21.81
N VAL A 206 -14.93 19.85 21.98
CA VAL A 206 -13.93 19.85 20.90
C VAL A 206 -12.58 19.33 21.41
N GLY A 207 -12.00 18.37 20.70
CA GLY A 207 -10.64 17.91 20.94
C GLY A 207 -9.91 17.60 19.63
N LEU A 208 -8.75 18.22 19.41
CA LEU A 208 -7.83 17.90 18.32
C LEU A 208 -6.48 17.54 18.95
N GLY A 209 -6.06 16.28 18.83
CA GLY A 209 -4.80 15.79 19.38
C GLY A 209 -3.86 15.22 18.32
N MET A 210 -2.57 15.27 18.60
CA MET A 210 -1.57 14.68 17.72
C MET A 210 -0.34 14.13 18.45
N ARG A 211 0.27 13.15 17.80
CA ARG A 211 1.55 12.52 18.08
C ARG A 211 2.50 12.94 16.96
N ARG A 212 3.71 13.44 17.28
CA ARG A 212 4.63 14.07 16.32
C ARG A 212 5.91 13.26 16.08
N LEU A 213 6.41 13.40 14.85
CA LEU A 213 7.80 13.23 14.45
C LEU A 213 8.33 14.55 13.93
N SER A 214 9.56 14.85 14.33
CA SER A 214 10.27 15.99 13.82
C SER A 214 11.00 15.56 12.53
N ILE A 215 10.38 15.77 11.36
CA ILE A 215 11.02 15.58 10.03
C ILE A 215 11.49 16.91 9.46
N ILE A 216 10.59 17.90 9.41
CA ILE A 216 10.84 19.27 8.99
C ILE A 216 10.52 20.20 10.16
N ASP A 217 11.34 21.24 10.33
CA ASP A 217 11.25 22.24 11.40
C ASP A 217 11.14 21.59 12.78
N LEU A 218 12.25 20.97 13.20
CA LEU A 218 12.32 20.22 14.45
C LEU A 218 11.94 21.09 15.67
N SER A 219 12.20 22.40 15.59
CA SER A 219 12.10 23.39 16.68
C SER A 219 10.78 24.14 16.80
N THR A 220 10.11 24.49 15.70
CA THR A 220 8.88 25.31 15.71
C THR A 220 7.68 24.65 15.05
N GLY A 221 7.84 23.51 14.37
CA GLY A 221 6.75 22.74 13.75
C GLY A 221 5.85 21.95 14.74
N HIS A 222 5.79 22.36 16.00
CA HIS A 222 4.90 21.80 17.02
C HIS A 222 3.43 21.98 16.61
N GLN A 223 2.62 20.94 16.78
CA GLN A 223 1.19 20.94 16.42
C GLN A 223 0.31 20.70 17.65
N PRO A 224 -0.96 21.13 17.68
CA PRO A 224 -1.72 21.80 16.61
C PRO A 224 -1.17 23.19 16.25
N ILE A 225 -1.13 23.51 14.95
CA ILE A 225 -0.69 24.83 14.44
C ILE A 225 -1.92 25.72 14.21
N HIS A 226 -1.76 27.03 14.38
CA HIS A 226 -2.84 28.01 14.30
C HIS A 226 -2.58 29.11 13.26
N ASN A 227 -3.61 29.86 12.86
CA ASN A 227 -3.46 31.11 12.11
C ASN A 227 -3.08 32.30 13.03
N GLU A 228 -2.89 33.51 12.49
CA GLU A 228 -2.39 34.67 13.26
C GLU A 228 -3.26 35.09 14.45
N ASP A 229 -4.59 34.89 14.38
CA ASP A 229 -5.54 35.26 15.43
C ASP A 229 -6.04 34.08 16.27
N ARG A 230 -5.51 32.87 16.04
CA ARG A 230 -5.85 31.63 16.76
C ARG A 230 -7.30 31.18 16.64
N THR A 231 -8.00 31.56 15.57
CA THR A 231 -9.38 31.10 15.31
C THR A 231 -9.49 29.93 14.32
N VAL A 232 -8.40 29.59 13.62
CA VAL A 232 -8.30 28.39 12.79
C VAL A 232 -7.10 27.55 13.24
N TRP A 233 -7.28 26.25 13.39
CA TRP A 233 -6.27 25.31 13.89
C TRP A 233 -6.17 24.06 13.01
N VAL A 234 -4.98 23.47 12.89
CA VAL A 234 -4.73 22.25 12.09
C VAL A 234 -3.92 21.19 12.86
N VAL A 235 -4.31 19.92 12.68
CA VAL A 235 -3.48 18.75 12.97
C VAL A 235 -3.25 17.92 11.69
N PHE A 236 -2.04 17.42 11.52
CA PHE A 236 -1.53 16.89 10.26
C PHE A 236 -0.58 15.69 10.43
N ASN A 237 -0.88 14.60 9.74
CA ASN A 237 0.04 13.48 9.49
C ASN A 237 0.29 13.40 7.98
N GLY A 238 1.43 13.90 7.52
CA GLY A 238 1.74 14.02 6.10
C GLY A 238 3.10 14.68 5.82
N GLU A 239 3.28 15.06 4.56
CA GLU A 239 4.32 15.95 4.06
C GLU A 239 3.76 16.71 2.84
N ILE A 240 3.87 18.04 2.80
CA ILE A 240 3.44 18.89 1.68
C ILE A 240 4.66 19.35 0.86
N TYR A 241 5.08 18.52 -0.10
CA TYR A 241 6.23 18.75 -1.00
C TYR A 241 6.25 20.11 -1.74
N ASN A 242 5.13 20.82 -1.90
CA ASN A 242 5.07 22.18 -2.48
C ASN A 242 4.83 23.32 -1.47
N PHE A 243 5.17 23.11 -0.20
CA PHE A 243 4.91 24.11 0.85
C PHE A 243 5.66 25.43 0.63
N ARG A 244 6.84 25.40 0.00
CA ARG A 244 7.69 26.60 -0.19
C ARG A 244 7.11 27.55 -1.24
N GLU A 245 6.56 26.98 -2.31
CA GLU A 245 5.83 27.69 -3.35
C GLU A 245 4.55 28.30 -2.79
N LEU A 246 3.73 27.49 -2.11
CA LEU A 246 2.47 27.93 -1.50
C LEU A 246 2.70 29.00 -0.41
N ARG A 247 3.72 28.85 0.44
CA ARG A 247 4.13 29.85 1.44
C ARG A 247 4.52 31.17 0.77
N SER A 248 5.18 31.13 -0.38
CA SER A 248 5.55 32.32 -1.14
C SER A 248 4.32 33.06 -1.69
N GLU A 249 3.31 32.33 -2.18
CA GLU A 249 2.01 32.91 -2.57
C GLU A 249 1.27 33.51 -1.36
N LEU A 250 1.24 32.81 -0.23
CA LEU A 250 0.50 33.23 0.97
C LEU A 250 1.13 34.45 1.66
N VAL A 251 2.46 34.51 1.75
CA VAL A 251 3.17 35.71 2.24
C VAL A 251 2.93 36.90 1.29
N ALA A 252 2.90 36.68 -0.03
CA ALA A 252 2.54 37.74 -0.99
C ALA A 252 1.08 38.20 -0.88
N ALA A 253 0.19 37.36 -0.37
CA ALA A 253 -1.20 37.70 -0.06
C ALA A 253 -1.38 38.36 1.33
N GLY A 254 -0.34 38.36 2.18
CA GLY A 254 -0.30 39.06 3.47
C GLY A 254 -0.24 38.17 4.72
N HIS A 255 -0.23 36.84 4.58
CA HIS A 255 -0.15 35.91 5.71
C HIS A 255 1.23 35.93 6.39
N ARG A 256 1.24 35.79 7.72
CA ARG A 256 2.44 35.91 8.58
C ARG A 256 2.72 34.62 9.34
N PHE A 257 3.57 33.80 8.75
CA PHE A 257 4.06 32.54 9.29
C PHE A 257 5.00 32.77 10.50
N TYR A 258 4.83 31.97 11.56
CA TYR A 258 5.67 31.92 12.77
C TYR A 258 6.51 30.62 12.90
N THR A 259 6.33 29.63 12.02
CA THR A 259 7.14 28.40 11.94
C THR A 259 7.93 28.33 10.63
N ALA A 260 8.75 27.29 10.44
CA ALA A 260 9.31 26.89 9.14
C ALA A 260 8.65 25.62 8.56
N SER A 261 7.65 25.05 9.25
CA SER A 261 6.97 23.80 8.89
C SER A 261 6.11 23.92 7.63
N ASP A 262 5.99 22.80 6.91
CA ASP A 262 5.03 22.61 5.83
C ASP A 262 3.57 22.76 6.30
N THR A 263 3.29 22.33 7.53
CA THR A 263 1.96 22.24 8.15
C THR A 263 1.29 23.61 8.30
N GLU A 264 2.06 24.66 8.60
CA GLU A 264 1.53 26.04 8.71
C GLU A 264 1.02 26.58 7.37
N THR A 265 1.56 26.08 6.26
CA THR A 265 1.08 26.39 4.92
C THR A 265 -0.37 25.92 4.73
N ILE A 266 -0.80 24.87 5.44
CA ILE A 266 -2.15 24.31 5.35
C ILE A 266 -3.18 25.25 5.99
N VAL A 267 -2.88 25.83 7.16
CA VAL A 267 -3.84 26.70 7.87
C VAL A 267 -4.05 28.01 7.11
N HIS A 268 -2.99 28.67 6.67
CA HIS A 268 -3.10 29.89 5.86
C HIS A 268 -3.68 29.61 4.46
N ALA A 269 -3.39 28.47 3.83
CA ALA A 269 -4.05 28.08 2.59
C ALA A 269 -5.57 27.92 2.76
N TYR A 270 -6.02 27.36 3.89
CA TYR A 270 -7.45 27.27 4.21
C TYR A 270 -8.08 28.64 4.47
N GLU A 271 -7.40 29.57 5.14
CA GLU A 271 -7.90 30.95 5.25
C GLU A 271 -8.04 31.64 3.89
N GLN A 272 -7.05 31.47 3.01
CA GLN A 272 -7.00 32.16 1.72
C GLN A 272 -7.94 31.56 0.66
N TRP A 273 -8.19 30.25 0.69
CA TRP A 273 -8.93 29.53 -0.36
C TRP A 273 -10.04 28.58 0.15
N GLY A 274 -10.27 28.51 1.46
CA GLY A 274 -11.26 27.61 2.07
C GLY A 274 -11.01 26.14 1.72
N THR A 275 -12.08 25.40 1.41
CA THR A 275 -12.01 24.00 0.98
C THR A 275 -11.19 23.78 -0.29
N ALA A 276 -11.03 24.81 -1.15
CA ALA A 276 -10.25 24.70 -2.39
C ALA A 276 -8.74 24.58 -2.15
N ALA A 277 -8.25 24.97 -0.97
CA ALA A 277 -6.87 24.80 -0.52
C ALA A 277 -6.37 23.35 -0.72
N ILE A 278 -7.20 22.37 -0.38
CA ILE A 278 -6.90 20.93 -0.43
C ILE A 278 -6.52 20.46 -1.84
N GLY A 279 -7.08 21.08 -2.89
CA GLY A 279 -6.74 20.77 -4.28
C GLY A 279 -5.32 21.20 -4.68
N ARG A 280 -4.78 22.24 -4.02
CA ARG A 280 -3.46 22.84 -4.29
C ARG A 280 -2.29 22.11 -3.62
N LEU A 281 -2.57 21.23 -2.67
CA LEU A 281 -1.55 20.48 -1.92
C LEU A 281 -0.91 19.40 -2.80
N ARG A 282 0.42 19.48 -2.99
CA ARG A 282 1.27 18.40 -3.51
C ARG A 282 1.90 17.69 -2.33
N GLY A 283 1.38 16.54 -1.96
CA GLY A 283 1.76 15.87 -0.73
C GLY A 283 0.98 14.59 -0.48
N MET A 284 1.41 13.86 0.54
CA MET A 284 0.68 12.76 1.16
C MET A 284 0.18 13.24 2.52
N PHE A 285 -1.09 13.03 2.86
CA PHE A 285 -1.68 13.65 4.04
C PHE A 285 -2.97 13.00 4.52
N GLY A 286 -3.08 12.87 5.84
CA GLY A 286 -4.33 12.89 6.56
C GLY A 286 -4.33 14.11 7.48
N LEU A 287 -5.30 15.01 7.33
CA LEU A 287 -5.36 16.29 8.04
C LEU A 287 -6.75 16.57 8.58
N ALA A 288 -6.81 17.34 9.68
CA ALA A 288 -8.04 17.90 10.22
C ALA A 288 -7.82 19.39 10.57
N ILE A 289 -8.74 20.25 10.13
CA ILE A 289 -8.76 21.69 10.37
C ILE A 289 -10.04 22.03 11.15
N TRP A 290 -9.89 22.78 12.23
CA TRP A 290 -10.99 23.31 13.03
C TRP A 290 -11.07 24.83 12.86
N ASP A 291 -12.18 25.31 12.30
CA ASP A 291 -12.55 26.73 12.27
C ASP A 291 -13.50 27.03 13.43
N MET A 292 -12.99 27.76 14.43
CA MET A 292 -13.73 28.18 15.61
C MET A 292 -14.84 29.20 15.28
N ARG A 293 -14.65 30.03 14.25
CA ARG A 293 -15.59 31.10 13.87
C ARG A 293 -16.88 30.52 13.29
N SER A 294 -16.77 29.49 12.45
CA SER A 294 -17.94 28.83 11.86
C SER A 294 -18.39 27.56 12.58
N ARG A 295 -17.62 27.08 13.56
CA ARG A 295 -17.72 25.76 14.23
C ARG A 295 -17.74 24.60 13.24
N THR A 296 -16.78 24.62 12.32
CA THR A 296 -16.67 23.65 11.22
C THR A 296 -15.39 22.82 11.36
N LEU A 297 -15.54 21.49 11.27
CA LEU A 297 -14.43 20.56 11.17
C LEU A 297 -14.29 20.12 9.71
N LEU A 298 -13.17 20.46 9.08
CA LEU A 298 -12.77 19.94 7.78
C LEU A 298 -11.74 18.83 7.97
N ILE A 299 -11.93 17.69 7.33
CA ILE A 299 -10.98 16.58 7.29
C ILE A 299 -10.66 16.26 5.83
N ALA A 300 -9.40 15.99 5.49
CA ALA A 300 -9.02 15.60 4.12
C ALA A 300 -7.97 14.50 4.10
N ARG A 301 -8.08 13.62 3.10
CA ARG A 301 -7.13 12.53 2.81
C ARG A 301 -6.59 12.72 1.40
N ASP A 302 -5.29 12.47 1.22
CA ASP A 302 -4.59 12.71 -0.05
C ASP A 302 -5.15 11.94 -1.25
N ARG A 303 -4.70 12.34 -2.44
CA ARG A 303 -5.27 11.96 -3.74
C ARG A 303 -5.38 10.45 -3.94
N ILE A 304 -4.39 9.67 -3.49
CA ILE A 304 -4.34 8.22 -3.71
C ILE A 304 -4.40 7.41 -2.38
N GLY A 305 -4.54 8.09 -1.25
CA GLY A 305 -4.80 7.50 0.06
C GLY A 305 -3.56 7.01 0.81
N ILE A 306 -2.39 7.59 0.52
CA ILE A 306 -1.09 7.19 1.09
C ILE A 306 -1.13 7.25 2.60
N LYS A 307 -1.66 8.34 3.16
CA LYS A 307 -1.86 8.47 4.61
C LYS A 307 -3.28 7.97 5.00
N PRO A 308 -3.43 7.30 6.15
CA PRO A 308 -4.68 6.70 6.59
C PRO A 308 -5.57 7.72 7.32
N LEU A 309 -6.90 7.59 7.19
CA LEU A 309 -7.85 8.47 7.88
C LEU A 309 -9.21 7.80 8.10
N HIS A 310 -9.59 7.67 9.37
CA HIS A 310 -10.80 7.00 9.84
C HIS A 310 -11.70 7.99 10.57
N TYR A 311 -13.02 7.77 10.51
CA TYR A 311 -14.01 8.56 11.25
C TYR A 311 -15.20 7.71 11.71
N ALA A 312 -15.92 8.19 12.72
CA ALA A 312 -17.18 7.62 13.20
C ALA A 312 -18.15 8.73 13.61
N VAL A 313 -19.45 8.48 13.53
CA VAL A 313 -20.51 9.41 13.95
C VAL A 313 -21.51 8.68 14.83
N VAL A 314 -21.61 9.11 16.09
CA VAL A 314 -22.39 8.44 17.14
C VAL A 314 -22.98 9.50 18.07
N ASN A 315 -24.27 9.42 18.41
CA ASN A 315 -24.92 10.28 19.41
C ASN A 315 -24.79 11.81 19.21
N GLY A 316 -24.55 12.29 17.99
CA GLY A 316 -24.29 13.71 17.70
C GLY A 316 -22.81 14.11 17.80
N ARG A 317 -21.94 13.18 18.19
CA ARG A 317 -20.48 13.28 18.20
C ARG A 317 -19.91 12.82 16.87
N PHE A 318 -18.83 13.47 16.44
CA PHE A 318 -17.99 13.06 15.33
C PHE A 318 -16.59 12.76 15.88
N PHE A 319 -16.04 11.57 15.59
CA PHE A 319 -14.70 11.15 15.99
C PHE A 319 -13.82 10.90 14.76
N PHE A 320 -12.52 11.15 14.84
CA PHE A 320 -11.55 10.85 13.78
C PHE A 320 -10.19 10.38 14.30
N GLY A 321 -9.41 9.77 13.41
CA GLY A 321 -8.01 9.45 13.68
C GLY A 321 -7.27 8.73 12.55
N SER A 322 -5.94 8.73 12.64
CA SER A 322 -5.07 7.98 11.71
C SER A 322 -5.25 6.46 11.85
N GLU A 323 -5.57 5.96 13.05
CA GLU A 323 -5.78 4.53 13.32
C GLU A 323 -7.12 4.31 14.02
N ILE A 324 -7.78 3.18 13.75
CA ILE A 324 -9.11 2.88 14.30
C ILE A 324 -9.04 2.75 15.82
N LYS A 325 -7.92 2.24 16.37
CA LYS A 325 -7.69 2.17 17.82
C LYS A 325 -7.91 3.50 18.55
N SER A 326 -7.58 4.65 17.95
CA SER A 326 -7.84 5.96 18.56
C SER A 326 -9.33 6.22 18.73
N LEU A 327 -10.15 5.85 17.75
CA LEU A 327 -11.61 6.00 17.83
C LEU A 327 -12.20 5.06 18.89
N LEU A 328 -11.63 3.87 19.06
CA LEU A 328 -12.08 2.88 20.05
C LEU A 328 -11.91 3.33 21.52
N GLU A 329 -11.13 4.37 21.79
CA GLU A 329 -11.02 4.99 23.13
C GLU A 329 -12.19 5.92 23.49
N ALA A 330 -13.07 6.21 22.53
CA ALA A 330 -14.35 6.88 22.78
C ALA A 330 -15.33 5.94 23.52
N PRO A 331 -15.91 6.37 24.66
CA PRO A 331 -16.64 5.48 25.56
C PRO A 331 -17.98 4.99 25.01
N ASP A 332 -18.58 5.70 24.05
CA ASP A 332 -19.88 5.39 23.46
C ASP A 332 -19.81 4.82 22.03
N LEU A 333 -18.61 4.56 21.48
CA LEU A 333 -18.44 3.99 20.14
C LEU A 333 -18.73 2.46 20.13
N PRO A 334 -19.77 1.98 19.41
CA PRO A 334 -20.08 0.56 19.36
C PRO A 334 -18.99 -0.23 18.63
N ARG A 335 -18.63 -1.40 19.18
CA ARG A 335 -17.59 -2.29 18.65
C ARG A 335 -18.16 -3.47 17.84
N ASP A 336 -19.37 -3.31 17.30
CA ASP A 336 -20.07 -4.33 16.51
C ASP A 336 -19.33 -4.67 15.22
N LEU A 337 -19.20 -5.98 14.94
CA LEU A 337 -18.58 -6.49 13.72
C LEU A 337 -19.47 -6.25 12.50
N ASP A 338 -18.89 -5.69 11.44
CA ASP A 338 -19.50 -5.59 10.13
C ASP A 338 -19.30 -6.89 9.34
N VAL A 339 -20.40 -7.60 9.06
CA VAL A 339 -20.38 -8.90 8.39
C VAL A 339 -20.08 -8.80 6.89
N ASP A 340 -20.39 -7.67 6.27
CA ASP A 340 -20.11 -7.42 4.84
C ASP A 340 -18.65 -6.97 4.63
N ALA A 341 -18.06 -6.30 5.63
CA ALA A 341 -16.62 -6.09 5.71
C ALA A 341 -15.86 -7.40 5.92
N LEU A 342 -16.37 -8.31 6.78
CA LEU A 342 -15.84 -9.67 6.92
C LEU A 342 -15.96 -10.46 5.60
N ASP A 343 -17.09 -10.36 4.90
CA ASP A 343 -17.29 -11.05 3.62
C ASP A 343 -16.38 -10.52 2.50
N HIS A 344 -16.16 -9.20 2.46
CA HIS A 344 -15.18 -8.57 1.58
C HIS A 344 -13.75 -9.01 1.91
N TYR A 345 -13.37 -8.99 3.19
CA TYR A 345 -12.08 -9.49 3.68
C TYR A 345 -11.83 -10.93 3.22
N LEU A 346 -12.77 -11.85 3.45
CA LEU A 346 -12.67 -13.25 3.00
C LEU A 346 -12.51 -13.41 1.49
N SER A 347 -12.94 -12.43 0.69
CA SER A 347 -12.67 -12.39 -0.75
C SER A 347 -11.29 -11.80 -1.10
N PHE A 348 -10.79 -10.78 -0.42
CA PHE A 348 -9.69 -9.93 -0.93
C PHE A 348 -8.48 -9.71 0.00
N LEU A 349 -8.49 -10.24 1.23
CA LEU A 349 -7.47 -10.11 2.31
C LEU A 349 -7.48 -8.81 3.12
N TYR A 350 -8.25 -7.80 2.73
CA TYR A 350 -8.40 -6.51 3.43
C TYR A 350 -9.89 -6.09 3.50
N THR A 351 -10.24 -5.14 4.37
CA THR A 351 -11.62 -4.65 4.54
C THR A 351 -11.92 -3.49 3.56
N PRO A 352 -13.20 -3.11 3.33
CA PRO A 352 -13.59 -2.19 2.26
C PRO A 352 -12.98 -0.78 2.34
N ALA A 353 -12.84 -0.13 1.18
CA ALA A 353 -12.40 1.28 1.04
C ALA A 353 -13.27 2.31 1.77
N ASP A 354 -14.57 2.01 1.94
CA ASP A 354 -15.63 2.87 2.47
C ASP A 354 -16.21 2.38 3.81
N GLY A 355 -15.51 1.44 4.47
CA GLY A 355 -15.91 0.82 5.73
C GLY A 355 -14.70 0.36 6.55
N SER A 356 -14.97 -0.44 7.57
CA SER A 356 -13.96 -1.15 8.34
C SER A 356 -14.60 -2.44 8.90
N ILE A 357 -13.83 -3.26 9.62
CA ILE A 357 -14.40 -4.40 10.35
C ILE A 357 -15.41 -3.99 11.44
N PHE A 358 -15.41 -2.74 11.90
CA PHE A 358 -16.36 -2.20 12.88
C PHE A 358 -17.46 -1.40 12.17
N LYS A 359 -18.71 -1.78 12.38
CA LYS A 359 -19.88 -1.22 11.66
C LYS A 359 -20.08 0.30 11.85
N SER A 360 -19.59 0.81 12.98
CA SER A 360 -19.63 2.21 13.40
C SER A 360 -18.52 3.08 12.77
N VAL A 361 -17.44 2.48 12.27
CA VAL A 361 -16.23 3.18 11.81
C VAL A 361 -16.10 3.10 10.28
N ARG A 362 -15.83 4.26 9.67
CA ARG A 362 -15.66 4.47 8.24
C ARG A 362 -14.24 4.95 7.94
N LYS A 363 -13.73 4.59 6.75
CA LYS A 363 -12.55 5.22 6.15
C LYS A 363 -12.99 6.44 5.34
N LEU A 364 -12.18 7.50 5.31
CA LEU A 364 -12.35 8.56 4.31
C LEU A 364 -11.70 8.06 3.00
N PRO A 365 -12.41 8.04 1.86
CA PRO A 365 -11.81 7.55 0.61
C PRO A 365 -10.70 8.47 0.08
N PRO A 366 -9.77 7.95 -0.75
CA PRO A 366 -8.73 8.75 -1.41
C PRO A 366 -9.29 9.95 -2.20
N GLY A 367 -8.62 11.10 -2.16
CA GLY A 367 -9.01 12.30 -2.92
C GLY A 367 -10.33 12.93 -2.47
N HIS A 368 -10.77 12.65 -1.23
CA HIS A 368 -11.96 13.24 -0.63
C HIS A 368 -11.63 14.17 0.55
N LEU A 369 -12.48 15.17 0.71
CA LEU A 369 -12.60 15.95 1.94
C LEU A 369 -13.99 15.74 2.54
N LEU A 370 -14.06 15.90 3.86
CA LEU A 370 -15.23 15.73 4.70
C LEU A 370 -15.40 17.03 5.48
N VAL A 371 -16.61 17.56 5.50
CA VAL A 371 -17.00 18.73 6.29
C VAL A 371 -18.09 18.30 7.25
N TRP A 372 -17.80 18.40 8.55
CA TRP A 372 -18.79 18.30 9.60
C TRP A 372 -19.13 19.71 10.10
N ARG A 373 -20.43 20.00 10.28
CA ARG A 373 -20.91 21.23 10.91
C ARG A 373 -22.24 21.00 11.60
N ASP A 374 -22.26 21.16 12.92
CA ASP A 374 -23.41 20.98 13.81
C ASP A 374 -24.29 19.75 13.49
N GLY A 375 -23.65 18.58 13.49
CA GLY A 375 -24.29 17.29 13.20
C GLY A 375 -24.55 17.01 11.71
N GLN A 376 -24.43 18.01 10.82
CA GLN A 376 -24.48 17.79 9.37
C GLN A 376 -23.12 17.28 8.89
N LEU A 377 -23.15 16.23 8.05
CA LEU A 377 -21.96 15.61 7.46
C LEU A 377 -22.03 15.69 5.94
N THR A 378 -21.08 16.37 5.32
CA THR A 378 -20.90 16.43 3.86
C THR A 378 -19.57 15.79 3.48
N VAL A 379 -19.56 14.91 2.48
CA VAL A 379 -18.33 14.33 1.90
C VAL A 379 -18.25 14.72 0.43
N HIS A 380 -17.08 15.20 -0.01
CA HIS A 380 -16.85 15.77 -1.34
C HIS A 380 -15.56 15.22 -1.96
N GLN A 381 -15.65 14.66 -3.16
CA GLN A 381 -14.47 14.25 -3.94
C GLN A 381 -13.78 15.48 -4.54
N TYR A 382 -12.65 15.90 -3.98
CA TYR A 382 -11.87 17.03 -4.51
C TYR A 382 -10.91 16.62 -5.64
N TRP A 383 -10.60 15.33 -5.76
CA TRP A 383 -9.77 14.79 -6.84
C TRP A 383 -10.24 13.40 -7.29
N GLN A 384 -10.13 13.13 -8.60
CA GLN A 384 -10.26 11.78 -9.17
C GLN A 384 -9.15 11.51 -10.18
N LEU A 385 -8.85 10.22 -10.37
CA LEU A 385 -7.92 9.73 -11.38
C LEU A 385 -8.47 9.99 -12.80
N ALA A 386 -7.61 10.33 -13.77
CA ALA A 386 -8.08 10.82 -15.06
C ALA A 386 -8.77 9.73 -15.90
N VAL A 387 -9.91 10.07 -16.51
CA VAL A 387 -10.75 9.11 -17.25
C VAL A 387 -10.29 8.87 -18.69
N ASP A 388 -9.38 9.69 -19.24
CA ASP A 388 -8.95 9.63 -20.64
C ASP A 388 -7.42 9.56 -20.79
N GLU A 389 -6.96 8.85 -21.82
CA GLU A 389 -5.55 8.75 -22.22
C GLU A 389 -5.23 9.87 -23.24
N THR A 390 -4.69 11.00 -22.76
CA THR A 390 -4.51 12.23 -23.57
C THR A 390 -3.08 12.52 -24.03
N TYR A 391 -2.12 11.61 -23.84
CA TYR A 391 -0.73 11.84 -24.25
C TYR A 391 -0.55 11.67 -25.77
N ALA A 392 0.11 12.64 -26.40
CA ALA A 392 0.24 12.73 -27.87
C ALA A 392 1.69 12.85 -28.39
N GLY A 393 2.70 12.75 -27.51
CA GLY A 393 4.11 12.70 -27.90
C GLY A 393 4.53 11.33 -28.46
N SER A 394 5.76 11.21 -28.94
CA SER A 394 6.35 9.92 -29.32
C SER A 394 6.71 9.06 -28.10
N GLU A 395 7.12 7.82 -28.33
CA GLU A 395 7.68 6.96 -27.28
C GLU A 395 8.97 7.54 -26.67
N ALA A 396 9.84 8.15 -27.50
CA ALA A 396 11.06 8.80 -27.03
C ALA A 396 10.76 10.07 -26.20
N ASP A 397 9.72 10.82 -26.56
CA ASP A 397 9.21 11.91 -25.74
C ASP A 397 8.68 11.37 -24.41
N ALA A 398 7.87 10.30 -24.43
CA ALA A 398 7.29 9.73 -23.23
C ALA A 398 8.35 9.22 -22.23
N VAL A 399 9.48 8.71 -22.72
CA VAL A 399 10.62 8.30 -21.88
C VAL A 399 11.34 9.51 -21.29
N ARG A 400 11.63 10.55 -22.08
CA ARG A 400 12.24 11.79 -21.58
C ARG A 400 11.34 12.47 -20.55
N ASP A 401 10.10 12.78 -20.93
CA ASP A 401 9.15 13.51 -20.09
C ASP A 401 8.87 12.76 -18.78
N LEU A 402 8.77 11.41 -18.82
CA LEU A 402 8.65 10.59 -17.62
C LEU A 402 9.90 10.65 -16.74
N ARG A 403 11.10 10.62 -17.32
CA ARG A 403 12.35 10.76 -16.55
C ARG A 403 12.39 12.11 -15.83
N ASP A 404 12.01 13.19 -16.50
CA ASP A 404 12.03 14.54 -15.92
C ASP A 404 11.04 14.66 -14.76
N VAL A 405 9.79 14.18 -14.95
CA VAL A 405 8.76 14.18 -13.89
C VAL A 405 9.14 13.27 -12.71
N LEU A 406 9.74 12.11 -12.96
CA LEU A 406 10.25 11.22 -11.89
C LEU A 406 11.45 11.83 -11.16
N SER A 407 12.32 12.56 -11.85
CA SER A 407 13.47 13.24 -11.24
C SER A 407 12.99 14.37 -10.32
N ASP A 408 11.98 15.13 -10.74
CA ASP A 408 11.34 16.14 -9.90
C ASP A 408 10.64 15.53 -8.67
N ALA A 409 9.88 14.45 -8.85
CA ALA A 409 9.20 13.75 -7.76
C ALA A 409 10.18 13.19 -6.72
N VAL A 410 11.27 12.53 -7.15
CA VAL A 410 12.30 12.06 -6.21
C VAL A 410 12.97 13.23 -5.51
N ARG A 411 13.31 14.31 -6.24
CA ARG A 411 13.90 15.53 -5.66
C ARG A 411 13.01 16.18 -4.60
N SER A 412 11.70 16.28 -4.83
CA SER A 412 10.77 16.90 -3.87
C SER A 412 10.60 16.05 -2.61
N HIS A 413 10.63 14.71 -2.74
CA HIS A 413 10.50 13.79 -1.62
C HIS A 413 11.76 13.72 -0.72
N LEU A 414 12.89 14.27 -1.16
CA LEU A 414 14.16 14.32 -0.40
C LEU A 414 14.28 15.53 0.55
N VAL A 415 13.28 16.42 0.63
CA VAL A 415 13.26 17.52 1.60
C VAL A 415 13.02 16.98 3.01
N SER A 416 14.03 17.06 3.88
CA SER A 416 14.01 16.51 5.25
C SER A 416 15.15 17.14 6.06
N ASP A 417 14.90 17.48 7.33
CA ASP A 417 15.93 17.91 8.28
C ASP A 417 16.56 16.72 9.04
N VAL A 418 16.04 15.50 8.82
CA VAL A 418 16.50 14.24 9.44
C VAL A 418 17.05 13.23 8.42
N PRO A 419 17.93 12.28 8.84
CA PRO A 419 18.52 11.28 7.95
C PRO A 419 17.49 10.41 7.24
N LEU A 420 17.68 10.24 5.93
CA LEU A 420 16.82 9.50 5.03
C LEU A 420 17.56 8.39 4.25
N GLY A 421 16.79 7.44 3.71
CA GLY A 421 17.30 6.32 2.91
C GLY A 421 16.25 5.77 1.94
N ALA A 422 16.37 4.50 1.55
CA ALA A 422 15.39 3.84 0.67
C ALA A 422 15.26 2.34 0.92
N PHE A 423 14.06 1.80 0.69
CA PHE A 423 13.85 0.35 0.59
C PHE A 423 14.24 -0.14 -0.81
N LEU A 424 15.07 -1.19 -0.88
CA LEU A 424 15.62 -1.72 -2.13
C LEU A 424 15.34 -3.22 -2.25
N SER A 425 14.66 -3.65 -3.31
CA SER A 425 14.40 -5.07 -3.61
C SER A 425 15.20 -5.61 -4.81
N GLY A 426 15.99 -4.76 -5.47
CA GLY A 426 16.54 -5.08 -6.79
C GLY A 426 15.46 -5.30 -7.87
N GLY A 427 14.20 -4.94 -7.58
CA GLY A 427 13.16 -4.74 -8.58
C GLY A 427 13.28 -3.36 -9.22
N ILE A 428 12.81 -3.22 -10.46
CA ILE A 428 12.97 -2.03 -11.31
C ILE A 428 12.56 -0.73 -10.58
N ASP A 429 11.45 -0.75 -9.85
CA ASP A 429 10.84 0.43 -9.23
C ASP A 429 11.73 1.01 -8.11
N SER A 430 12.07 0.20 -7.12
CA SER A 430 13.00 0.59 -6.04
C SER A 430 14.39 0.96 -6.58
N SER A 431 14.85 0.26 -7.63
CA SER A 431 16.16 0.51 -8.24
C SER A 431 16.20 1.84 -9.01
N LEU A 432 15.09 2.20 -9.67
CA LEU A 432 14.90 3.49 -10.35
C LEU A 432 14.83 4.64 -9.34
N VAL A 433 14.07 4.47 -8.24
CA VAL A 433 14.01 5.45 -7.15
C VAL A 433 15.40 5.66 -6.52
N VAL A 434 16.13 4.58 -6.20
CA VAL A 434 17.51 4.65 -5.67
C VAL A 434 18.47 5.31 -6.67
N GLY A 435 18.35 5.04 -7.97
CA GLY A 435 19.21 5.64 -8.99
C GLY A 435 19.01 7.15 -9.15
N LEU A 436 17.76 7.60 -9.21
CA LEU A 436 17.40 9.03 -9.24
C LEU A 436 17.80 9.74 -7.94
N MET A 437 17.62 9.07 -6.80
CA MET A 437 18.04 9.55 -5.49
C MET A 437 19.56 9.71 -5.42
N ALA A 438 20.34 8.73 -5.87
CA ALA A 438 21.80 8.82 -5.91
C ALA A 438 22.28 9.96 -6.82
N GLN A 439 21.65 10.18 -7.97
CA GLN A 439 21.94 11.31 -8.86
C GLN A 439 21.62 12.67 -8.21
N THR A 440 20.55 12.76 -7.42
CA THR A 440 20.13 14.01 -6.77
C THR A 440 20.92 14.32 -5.51
N SER A 441 21.27 13.31 -4.71
CA SER A 441 21.90 13.49 -3.39
C SER A 441 23.42 13.67 -3.43
N GLY A 442 24.09 13.33 -4.54
CA GLY A 442 25.55 13.51 -4.70
C GLY A 442 26.43 12.72 -3.72
N GLY A 443 25.86 11.72 -3.03
CA GLY A 443 26.51 11.03 -1.91
C GLY A 443 25.92 9.64 -1.63
N ARG A 444 26.43 8.97 -0.60
CA ARG A 444 26.07 7.59 -0.26
C ARG A 444 24.67 7.48 0.35
N VAL A 445 23.67 7.29 -0.51
CA VAL A 445 22.31 6.84 -0.16
C VAL A 445 22.38 5.63 0.77
N LYS A 446 21.54 5.60 1.81
CA LYS A 446 21.35 4.41 2.65
C LYS A 446 20.27 3.51 2.07
N THR A 447 20.54 2.23 1.85
CA THR A 447 19.59 1.29 1.25
C THR A 447 19.37 0.06 2.13
N PHE A 448 18.12 -0.36 2.26
CA PHE A 448 17.69 -1.42 3.18
C PHE A 448 16.96 -2.55 2.44
N SER A 449 17.36 -3.79 2.68
CA SER A 449 16.85 -4.97 1.99
C SER A 449 16.65 -6.15 2.93
N ILE A 450 15.59 -6.93 2.70
CA ILE A 450 15.39 -8.22 3.38
C ILE A 450 15.56 -9.39 2.40
N GLY A 451 15.85 -10.55 2.96
CA GLY A 451 15.87 -11.84 2.27
C GLY A 451 15.28 -12.94 3.14
N PHE A 452 15.27 -14.17 2.61
CA PHE A 452 14.77 -15.37 3.29
C PHE A 452 15.74 -16.53 3.09
N ASP A 453 15.74 -17.50 4.00
CA ASP A 453 16.55 -18.72 3.86
C ASP A 453 16.14 -19.56 2.63
N GLU A 454 14.88 -19.43 2.16
CA GLU A 454 14.37 -20.07 0.95
C GLU A 454 14.78 -19.31 -0.35
N PRO A 455 15.65 -19.85 -1.22
CA PRO A 455 16.18 -19.11 -2.39
C PRO A 455 15.16 -18.80 -3.51
N ALA A 456 13.92 -19.27 -3.38
CA ALA A 456 12.81 -18.93 -4.26
C ALA A 456 12.07 -17.63 -3.83
N PHE A 457 12.47 -17.05 -2.70
CA PHE A 457 11.90 -15.84 -2.12
C PHE A 457 12.96 -14.76 -1.82
N ASP A 458 14.24 -15.12 -1.72
CA ASP A 458 15.35 -14.16 -1.61
C ASP A 458 15.44 -13.19 -2.81
N GLU A 459 15.78 -11.94 -2.53
CA GLU A 459 16.08 -10.88 -3.51
C GLU A 459 17.42 -10.17 -3.23
N LEU A 460 18.13 -10.50 -2.14
CA LEU A 460 19.34 -9.79 -1.68
C LEU A 460 20.44 -9.77 -2.77
N ALA A 461 20.62 -10.88 -3.49
CA ALA A 461 21.59 -10.98 -4.59
C ALA A 461 21.28 -10.07 -5.80
N HIS A 462 20.09 -9.45 -5.87
CA HIS A 462 19.76 -8.41 -6.84
C HIS A 462 19.90 -7.01 -6.23
N ALA A 463 19.39 -6.81 -5.00
CA ALA A 463 19.53 -5.55 -4.26
C ALA A 463 21.00 -5.14 -4.11
N ARG A 464 21.87 -6.07 -3.71
CA ARG A 464 23.31 -5.86 -3.54
C ARG A 464 24.01 -5.38 -4.83
N ARG A 465 23.58 -5.85 -6.01
CA ARG A 465 24.12 -5.41 -7.31
C ARG A 465 23.73 -3.98 -7.63
N VAL A 466 22.49 -3.58 -7.35
CA VAL A 466 22.03 -2.18 -7.51
C VAL A 466 22.73 -1.27 -6.50
N ALA A 467 22.90 -1.74 -5.26
CA ALA A 467 23.63 -1.04 -4.22
C ALA A 467 25.12 -0.82 -4.58
N GLN A 468 25.78 -1.84 -5.15
CA GLN A 468 27.15 -1.72 -5.68
C GLN A 468 27.24 -0.74 -6.85
N HIS A 469 26.32 -0.83 -7.82
CA HIS A 469 26.26 0.04 -9.01
C HIS A 469 26.12 1.53 -8.67
N PHE A 470 25.34 1.86 -7.63
CA PHE A 470 25.19 3.25 -7.15
C PHE A 470 26.04 3.59 -5.92
N GLY A 471 26.94 2.70 -5.47
CA GLY A 471 27.85 2.93 -4.34
C GLY A 471 27.17 3.20 -2.99
N THR A 472 25.97 2.65 -2.77
CA THR A 472 25.12 2.95 -1.61
C THR A 472 25.61 2.28 -0.31
N ASP A 473 25.32 2.91 0.83
CA ASP A 473 25.52 2.34 2.17
C ASP A 473 24.42 1.28 2.43
N HIS A 474 24.74 0.01 2.20
CA HIS A 474 23.76 -1.07 2.07
C HIS A 474 23.64 -1.94 3.33
N TYR A 475 22.41 -2.24 3.73
CA TYR A 475 22.06 -3.04 4.90
C TYR A 475 21.12 -4.18 4.50
N GLU A 476 21.49 -5.40 4.86
CA GLU A 476 20.78 -6.63 4.51
C GLU A 476 20.40 -7.43 5.77
N LEU A 477 19.18 -7.97 5.80
CA LEU A 477 18.69 -8.84 6.88
C LEU A 477 17.96 -10.06 6.32
N VAL A 478 18.41 -11.26 6.69
CA VAL A 478 17.68 -12.51 6.39
C VAL A 478 16.62 -12.74 7.47
N VAL A 479 15.35 -12.74 7.07
CA VAL A 479 14.19 -12.95 7.94
C VAL A 479 14.04 -14.44 8.23
N LYS A 480 14.31 -14.83 9.49
CA LYS A 480 14.16 -16.21 9.95
C LYS A 480 12.69 -16.56 10.27
N PRO A 481 12.26 -17.84 10.22
CA PRO A 481 10.85 -18.24 10.36
C PRO A 481 10.15 -18.04 11.72
N ASP A 482 10.63 -17.19 12.63
CA ASP A 482 9.95 -16.84 13.91
C ASP A 482 8.81 -15.82 13.72
N ALA A 483 8.24 -15.72 12.52
CA ALA A 483 7.32 -14.66 12.12
C ALA A 483 5.96 -14.65 12.88
N LEU A 484 5.70 -15.58 13.81
CA LEU A 484 4.54 -15.54 14.69
C LEU A 484 4.80 -14.83 16.03
N SER A 485 6.05 -14.58 16.43
CA SER A 485 6.36 -13.70 17.57
C SER A 485 6.01 -12.22 17.30
N ILE A 486 5.76 -11.86 16.02
CA ILE A 486 5.23 -10.55 15.61
C ILE A 486 3.73 -10.55 15.30
N LEU A 487 3.03 -11.70 15.18
CA LEU A 487 1.64 -11.71 14.68
C LEU A 487 0.67 -10.86 15.51
N ASP A 488 0.69 -11.00 16.84
CA ASP A 488 -0.18 -10.21 17.73
C ASP A 488 0.23 -8.71 17.75
N ARG A 489 1.46 -8.37 17.29
CA ARG A 489 1.88 -6.99 17.02
C ARG A 489 1.36 -6.50 15.66
N LEU A 490 1.49 -7.28 14.58
CA LEU A 490 0.92 -6.97 13.26
C LEU A 490 -0.57 -6.64 13.38
N VAL A 491 -1.34 -7.53 14.02
CA VAL A 491 -2.77 -7.38 14.32
C VAL A 491 -3.07 -6.10 15.11
N ARG A 492 -2.20 -5.71 16.06
CA ARG A 492 -2.33 -4.43 16.78
C ARG A 492 -2.12 -3.22 15.89
N HIS A 493 -1.18 -3.23 14.96
CA HIS A 493 -0.93 -2.06 14.12
C HIS A 493 -1.96 -1.91 13.00
N PHE A 494 -2.50 -3.00 12.45
CA PHE A 494 -3.56 -2.97 11.44
C PHE A 494 -4.95 -2.55 11.95
N ASP A 495 -5.24 -2.62 13.25
CA ASP A 495 -6.55 -2.39 13.90
C ASP A 495 -7.69 -3.35 13.52
N GLU A 496 -7.68 -3.85 12.30
CA GLU A 496 -8.67 -4.71 11.68
C GLU A 496 -8.00 -5.92 10.98
N PRO A 497 -8.75 -6.97 10.60
CA PRO A 497 -8.18 -8.12 9.91
C PRO A 497 -7.55 -7.72 8.57
N PHE A 498 -6.24 -7.91 8.47
CA PHE A 498 -5.44 -7.59 7.28
C PHE A 498 -4.46 -8.72 6.99
N ALA A 499 -4.61 -9.37 5.83
CA ALA A 499 -4.03 -10.68 5.56
C ALA A 499 -3.03 -10.74 4.39
N ASP A 500 -2.54 -9.62 3.86
CA ASP A 500 -1.34 -9.68 3.03
C ASP A 500 -0.11 -10.05 3.89
N SER A 501 0.39 -11.26 3.65
CA SER A 501 1.58 -11.82 4.27
C SER A 501 2.86 -11.01 4.06
N SER A 502 2.93 -10.13 3.06
CA SER A 502 4.11 -9.27 2.84
C SER A 502 4.28 -8.18 3.91
N ALA A 503 3.30 -7.98 4.78
CA ALA A 503 3.47 -7.18 6.00
C ALA A 503 4.61 -7.68 6.91
N ILE A 504 4.89 -9.00 6.91
CA ILE A 504 5.98 -9.61 7.69
C ILE A 504 7.36 -9.05 7.27
N PRO A 505 7.79 -9.11 5.99
CA PRO A 505 9.04 -8.48 5.58
C PRO A 505 9.00 -6.94 5.66
N THR A 506 7.86 -6.28 5.45
CA THR A 506 7.77 -4.82 5.62
C THR A 506 8.00 -4.40 7.09
N TRP A 507 7.57 -5.21 8.07
CA TRP A 507 7.93 -5.06 9.49
C TRP A 507 9.45 -5.10 9.67
N TYR A 508 10.10 -6.20 9.28
CA TYR A 508 11.54 -6.38 9.54
C TYR A 508 12.44 -5.40 8.77
N VAL A 509 12.11 -5.01 7.53
CA VAL A 509 12.90 -3.99 6.80
C VAL A 509 12.76 -2.61 7.44
N SER A 510 11.60 -2.30 8.03
CA SER A 510 11.38 -1.07 8.81
C SER A 510 12.11 -1.13 10.16
N GLU A 511 12.07 -2.26 10.87
CA GLU A 511 12.81 -2.45 12.13
C GLU A 511 14.33 -2.31 11.92
N MET A 512 14.85 -2.74 10.77
CA MET A 512 16.24 -2.53 10.40
C MET A 512 16.50 -1.07 10.05
N ALA A 513 15.71 -0.48 9.15
CA ALA A 513 15.93 0.88 8.66
C ALA A 513 15.86 1.93 9.79
N ARG A 514 15.00 1.75 10.80
CA ARG A 514 14.86 2.74 11.90
C ARG A 514 16.15 2.89 12.70
N ARG A 515 17.02 1.89 12.72
CA ARG A 515 18.33 1.92 13.39
C ARG A 515 19.31 2.91 12.72
N HIS A 516 18.96 3.45 11.55
CA HIS A 516 19.84 4.26 10.70
C HIS A 516 19.20 5.53 10.11
N VAL A 517 17.88 5.54 9.90
CA VAL A 517 17.13 6.65 9.27
C VAL A 517 15.74 6.83 9.90
N THR A 518 15.12 7.99 9.67
CA THR A 518 13.74 8.27 10.09
C THR A 518 12.76 8.35 8.91
N VAL A 519 13.28 8.53 7.69
CA VAL A 519 12.52 8.60 6.44
C VAL A 519 13.11 7.60 5.44
N VAL A 520 12.27 6.94 4.66
CA VAL A 520 12.69 6.10 3.52
C VAL A 520 11.87 6.42 2.27
N LEU A 521 12.50 6.35 1.10
CA LEU A 521 11.80 6.32 -0.18
C LEU A 521 11.53 4.86 -0.57
N SER A 522 10.34 4.56 -1.09
CA SER A 522 9.97 3.23 -1.59
C SER A 522 9.50 3.27 -3.06
N GLY A 523 9.42 2.08 -3.68
CA GLY A 523 9.07 1.89 -5.09
C GLY A 523 7.60 1.51 -5.34
N ASP A 524 6.71 1.74 -4.38
CA ASP A 524 5.30 1.35 -4.47
C ASP A 524 4.52 2.19 -5.51
N GLY A 525 3.43 1.64 -6.05
CA GLY A 525 2.63 2.27 -7.11
C GLY A 525 3.19 2.11 -8.54
N GLY A 526 4.47 1.73 -8.68
CA GLY A 526 5.11 1.50 -9.98
C GLY A 526 4.55 0.30 -10.75
N ASP A 527 3.86 -0.65 -10.09
CA ASP A 527 3.12 -1.72 -10.77
C ASP A 527 1.79 -1.23 -11.34
N GLU A 528 1.04 -0.44 -10.57
CA GLU A 528 -0.31 0.01 -10.88
C GLU A 528 -0.33 1.10 -11.96
N LEU A 529 0.56 2.08 -11.86
CA LEU A 529 0.61 3.17 -12.85
C LEU A 529 1.16 2.74 -14.21
N PHE A 530 2.11 1.80 -14.25
CA PHE A 530 2.89 1.45 -15.45
C PHE A 530 2.70 0.00 -15.93
N GLY A 531 1.76 -0.77 -15.36
CA GLY A 531 1.37 -2.07 -15.91
C GLY A 531 2.31 -3.22 -15.56
N GLY A 532 2.67 -3.33 -14.28
CA GLY A 532 3.66 -4.28 -13.76
C GLY A 532 3.19 -5.71 -13.45
N TYR A 533 1.92 -5.93 -13.15
CA TYR A 533 1.44 -7.26 -12.76
C TYR A 533 1.16 -8.18 -13.95
N ASP A 534 1.42 -9.48 -13.77
CA ASP A 534 1.08 -10.52 -14.74
C ASP A 534 -0.43 -10.56 -15.04
N ARG A 535 -1.30 -10.18 -14.07
CA ARG A 535 -2.76 -10.08 -14.25
C ARG A 535 -3.19 -9.08 -15.33
N TYR A 536 -2.32 -8.15 -15.72
CA TYR A 536 -2.60 -7.21 -16.81
C TYR A 536 -2.37 -7.78 -18.22
N VAL A 537 -1.63 -8.89 -18.36
CA VAL A 537 -1.32 -9.51 -19.65
C VAL A 537 -2.19 -10.75 -19.85
N PRO A 538 -3.18 -10.76 -20.77
CA PRO A 538 -4.10 -11.87 -20.90
C PRO A 538 -3.40 -13.19 -21.28
N HIS A 539 -3.56 -14.22 -20.44
CA HIS A 539 -2.90 -15.51 -20.64
C HIS A 539 -3.29 -16.16 -21.99
N PRO A 540 -2.35 -16.72 -22.78
CA PRO A 540 -2.62 -17.20 -24.15
C PRO A 540 -3.77 -18.20 -24.29
N ARG A 541 -3.99 -19.10 -23.31
CA ARG A 541 -5.15 -20.03 -23.32
C ARG A 541 -6.50 -19.30 -23.21
N VAL A 542 -6.55 -18.14 -22.54
CA VAL A 542 -7.78 -17.33 -22.40
C VAL A 542 -8.03 -16.53 -23.68
N LEU A 543 -6.98 -15.95 -24.28
CA LEU A 543 -7.05 -15.32 -25.60
C LEU A 543 -7.50 -16.31 -26.69
N ALA A 544 -6.96 -17.53 -26.70
CA ALA A 544 -7.39 -18.58 -27.62
C ALA A 544 -8.87 -18.97 -27.39
N PHE A 545 -9.29 -19.16 -26.13
CA PHE A 545 -10.70 -19.43 -25.83
C PHE A 545 -11.61 -18.31 -26.35
N ASP A 546 -11.29 -17.04 -26.07
CA ASP A 546 -12.08 -15.89 -26.50
C ASP A 546 -12.09 -15.69 -28.03
N ARG A 547 -11.01 -16.07 -28.73
CA ARG A 547 -10.91 -15.97 -30.19
C ARG A 547 -11.69 -17.06 -30.91
N TYR A 548 -11.75 -18.27 -30.37
CA TYR A 548 -12.30 -19.44 -31.07
C TYR A 548 -13.64 -19.94 -30.51
N SER A 549 -14.12 -19.45 -29.36
CA SER A 549 -15.35 -19.91 -28.71
C SER A 549 -16.51 -18.91 -28.88
N PRO A 550 -17.58 -19.21 -29.63
CA PRO A 550 -18.79 -18.38 -29.63
C PRO A 550 -19.36 -18.16 -28.22
N ARG A 551 -19.93 -16.99 -27.96
CA ARG A 551 -20.37 -16.53 -26.62
C ARG A 551 -21.27 -17.51 -25.85
N ALA A 552 -22.02 -18.38 -26.55
CA ALA A 552 -22.80 -19.45 -25.94
C ALA A 552 -21.95 -20.43 -25.10
N LEU A 553 -20.72 -20.74 -25.53
CA LEU A 553 -19.81 -21.63 -24.81
C LEU A 553 -19.38 -21.06 -23.45
N ARG A 554 -19.39 -19.74 -23.23
CA ARG A 554 -19.18 -19.16 -21.89
C ARG A 554 -20.28 -19.59 -20.92
N ARG A 555 -21.55 -19.58 -21.36
CA ARG A 555 -22.68 -20.06 -20.54
C ARG A 555 -22.55 -21.56 -20.24
N VAL A 556 -22.14 -22.36 -21.23
CA VAL A 556 -21.87 -23.80 -21.05
C VAL A 556 -20.73 -24.03 -20.05
N ALA A 557 -19.61 -23.31 -20.17
CA ALA A 557 -18.48 -23.39 -19.25
C ALA A 557 -18.86 -22.99 -17.82
N ALA A 558 -19.65 -21.92 -17.65
CA ALA A 558 -20.17 -21.50 -16.35
C ALA A 558 -21.11 -22.57 -15.73
N MET A 559 -22.06 -23.10 -16.50
CA MET A 559 -22.97 -24.16 -16.03
C MET A 559 -22.23 -25.47 -15.68
N ALA A 560 -21.20 -25.82 -16.44
CA ALA A 560 -20.33 -26.96 -16.15
C ALA A 560 -19.52 -26.73 -14.86
N ALA A 561 -18.88 -25.56 -14.74
CA ALA A 561 -18.12 -25.19 -13.54
C ALA A 561 -18.97 -25.18 -12.26
N ALA A 562 -20.23 -24.72 -12.35
CA ALA A 562 -21.17 -24.72 -11.23
C ALA A 562 -21.56 -26.14 -10.78
N ARG A 563 -21.69 -27.10 -11.71
CA ARG A 563 -22.04 -28.50 -11.40
C ARG A 563 -20.84 -29.40 -11.04
N LEU A 564 -19.61 -29.00 -11.38
CA LEU A 564 -18.42 -29.76 -11.00
C LEU A 564 -18.13 -29.64 -9.49
N PRO A 565 -17.83 -30.74 -8.78
CA PRO A 565 -17.34 -30.71 -7.40
C PRO A 565 -16.06 -29.85 -7.23
N HIS A 566 -15.86 -29.32 -6.02
CA HIS A 566 -14.66 -28.56 -5.69
C HIS A 566 -13.42 -29.47 -5.75
N GLY A 567 -12.35 -28.98 -6.40
CA GLY A 567 -11.11 -29.73 -6.59
C GLY A 567 -11.01 -30.52 -7.91
N VAL A 568 -12.08 -30.61 -8.71
CA VAL A 568 -11.97 -31.24 -10.05
C VAL A 568 -11.06 -30.42 -10.97
N ARG A 569 -10.05 -31.08 -11.56
CA ARG A 569 -9.14 -30.48 -12.54
C ARG A 569 -9.94 -29.83 -13.68
N GLY A 570 -9.64 -28.57 -13.99
CA GLY A 570 -10.35 -27.81 -15.02
C GLY A 570 -11.56 -27.01 -14.53
N LYS A 571 -12.15 -27.28 -13.35
CA LYS A 571 -13.27 -26.46 -12.80
C LYS A 571 -12.91 -24.97 -12.78
N ASN A 572 -11.72 -24.63 -12.27
CA ASN A 572 -11.26 -23.23 -12.19
C ASN A 572 -11.13 -22.58 -13.58
N PHE A 573 -10.66 -23.32 -14.59
CA PHE A 573 -10.54 -22.79 -15.96
C PHE A 573 -11.92 -22.56 -16.58
N LEU A 574 -12.85 -23.51 -16.45
CA LEU A 574 -14.24 -23.37 -16.91
C LEU A 574 -14.97 -22.22 -16.19
N ARG A 575 -14.77 -22.09 -14.87
CA ARG A 575 -15.31 -20.99 -14.05
C ARG A 575 -14.79 -19.63 -14.53
N HIS A 576 -13.50 -19.55 -14.86
CA HIS A 576 -12.86 -18.35 -15.34
C HIS A 576 -13.36 -17.99 -16.75
N VAL A 577 -13.22 -18.89 -17.75
CA VAL A 577 -13.66 -18.58 -19.13
C VAL A 577 -15.18 -18.45 -19.30
N GLY A 578 -15.97 -18.91 -18.32
CA GLY A 578 -17.41 -18.69 -18.25
C GLY A 578 -17.82 -17.25 -17.87
N ARG A 579 -16.94 -16.48 -17.22
CA ARG A 579 -17.16 -15.06 -16.90
C ARG A 579 -16.74 -14.14 -18.06
N ASP A 580 -17.10 -12.85 -17.95
CA ASP A 580 -16.66 -11.79 -18.85
C ASP A 580 -15.23 -11.29 -18.49
N ALA A 581 -14.77 -10.18 -19.07
CA ALA A 581 -13.45 -9.64 -18.75
C ALA A 581 -13.32 -9.17 -17.29
N ARG A 582 -14.34 -8.45 -16.77
CA ARG A 582 -14.34 -7.87 -15.42
C ARG A 582 -14.49 -8.93 -14.36
N GLY A 583 -15.47 -9.84 -14.53
CA GLY A 583 -15.65 -10.98 -13.65
C GLY A 583 -14.45 -11.92 -13.64
N ARG A 584 -13.73 -12.09 -14.76
CA ARG A 584 -12.46 -12.85 -14.78
C ARG A 584 -11.34 -12.19 -13.98
N TYR A 585 -11.28 -10.86 -13.98
CA TYR A 585 -10.27 -10.12 -13.23
C TYR A 585 -10.49 -10.25 -11.73
N ILE A 586 -11.69 -9.93 -11.27
CA ILE A 586 -12.09 -10.01 -9.86
C ILE A 586 -11.91 -11.47 -9.37
N ASP A 587 -12.32 -12.48 -10.16
CA ASP A 587 -12.13 -13.90 -9.83
C ASP A 587 -10.65 -14.35 -9.74
N SER A 588 -9.71 -13.59 -10.31
CA SER A 588 -8.27 -13.89 -10.30
C SER A 588 -7.55 -13.35 -9.06
N ILE A 589 -8.12 -12.34 -8.40
CA ILE A 589 -7.63 -11.75 -7.13
C ILE A 589 -8.42 -12.24 -5.90
N ARG A 590 -9.34 -13.21 -6.09
CA ARG A 590 -10.31 -13.67 -5.08
C ARG A 590 -9.84 -14.90 -4.31
N PHE A 591 -9.85 -14.84 -2.97
CA PHE A 591 -9.38 -15.91 -2.09
C PHE A 591 -10.47 -16.93 -1.72
N PHE A 592 -11.46 -16.59 -0.88
CA PHE A 592 -12.76 -17.28 -0.81
C PHE A 592 -13.79 -16.54 -1.66
N GLY A 593 -14.96 -17.12 -1.95
CA GLY A 593 -16.06 -16.37 -2.56
C GLY A 593 -17.28 -17.21 -2.83
N ALA A 594 -18.20 -16.71 -3.66
CA ALA A 594 -19.61 -17.14 -3.72
C ALA A 594 -19.88 -18.66 -3.77
N ASP A 595 -19.03 -19.48 -4.43
CA ASP A 595 -19.21 -20.93 -4.50
C ASP A 595 -18.67 -21.71 -3.28
N GLU A 596 -17.85 -21.09 -2.43
CA GLU A 596 -17.29 -21.68 -1.21
C GLU A 596 -17.81 -21.02 0.09
N LYS A 597 -18.21 -19.74 0.04
CA LYS A 597 -18.72 -18.96 1.18
C LYS A 597 -19.91 -19.62 1.89
N PRO A 598 -20.96 -20.15 1.21
CA PRO A 598 -22.07 -20.85 1.87
C PRO A 598 -21.68 -22.12 2.62
N ALA A 599 -20.49 -22.68 2.37
CA ALA A 599 -19.95 -23.84 3.08
C ALA A 599 -18.91 -23.45 4.16
N LEU A 600 -18.36 -22.24 4.09
CA LEU A 600 -17.43 -21.66 5.08
C LEU A 600 -18.17 -20.95 6.22
N LEU A 601 -19.18 -20.14 5.91
CA LEU A 601 -19.84 -19.24 6.86
C LEU A 601 -20.95 -19.93 7.65
N SER A 602 -21.21 -19.43 8.87
CA SER A 602 -22.34 -19.89 9.68
C SER A 602 -23.68 -19.50 9.05
N ARG A 603 -24.77 -20.17 9.46
CA ARG A 603 -26.12 -19.85 8.98
C ARG A 603 -26.54 -18.44 9.35
N ASP A 604 -26.05 -17.91 10.47
CA ASP A 604 -26.47 -16.62 11.00
C ASP A 604 -25.68 -15.46 10.39
N VAL A 605 -24.38 -15.65 10.09
CA VAL A 605 -23.65 -14.72 9.21
C VAL A 605 -24.31 -14.69 7.82
N LEU A 606 -24.60 -15.85 7.22
CA LEU A 606 -25.28 -15.93 5.90
C LEU A 606 -26.70 -15.32 5.87
N ARG A 607 -27.34 -15.09 7.02
CA ARG A 607 -28.62 -14.35 7.15
C ARG A 607 -28.42 -12.85 7.35
N ALA A 608 -27.26 -12.44 7.86
CA ALA A 608 -26.95 -11.06 8.22
C ALA A 608 -26.20 -10.30 7.11
N LEU A 609 -25.62 -11.00 6.13
CA LEU A 609 -25.03 -10.37 4.93
C LEU A 609 -26.09 -9.59 4.14
N ASP A 610 -25.69 -8.41 3.67
CA ASP A 610 -26.50 -7.61 2.76
C ASP A 610 -26.55 -8.24 1.36
N ALA A 611 -27.58 -7.90 0.57
CA ALA A 611 -27.82 -8.53 -0.74
C ALA A 611 -26.81 -8.13 -1.85
N VAL A 612 -25.74 -7.40 -1.54
CA VAL A 612 -24.79 -6.83 -2.52
C VAL A 612 -23.44 -7.52 -2.40
N ASP A 613 -23.22 -8.54 -3.24
CA ASP A 613 -21.95 -9.28 -3.37
C ASP A 613 -20.75 -8.31 -3.51
N PRO A 614 -19.67 -8.47 -2.72
CA PRO A 614 -18.42 -7.71 -2.89
C PRO A 614 -17.84 -7.71 -4.33
N GLU A 615 -18.03 -8.79 -5.11
CA GLU A 615 -17.65 -8.81 -6.54
C GLU A 615 -18.45 -7.76 -7.35
N VAL A 616 -19.72 -7.50 -7.00
CA VAL A 616 -20.59 -6.51 -7.65
C VAL A 616 -20.27 -5.08 -7.22
N ARG A 617 -19.92 -4.85 -5.94
CA ARG A 617 -19.47 -3.51 -5.48
C ARG A 617 -18.21 -3.09 -6.23
N LEU A 618 -17.20 -3.95 -6.27
CA LEU A 618 -15.94 -3.70 -6.97
C LEU A 618 -16.12 -3.55 -8.49
N ALA A 619 -17.02 -4.32 -9.11
CA ALA A 619 -17.24 -4.27 -10.56
C ALA A 619 -17.60 -2.86 -11.10
N ARG A 620 -18.18 -1.98 -10.25
CA ARG A 620 -18.55 -0.60 -10.61
C ARG A 620 -17.35 0.29 -10.96
N HIS A 621 -16.16 0.05 -10.39
CA HIS A 621 -14.96 0.83 -10.73
C HIS A 621 -14.60 0.70 -12.22
N PHE A 622 -14.88 -0.44 -12.85
CA PHE A 622 -14.68 -0.62 -14.29
C PHE A 622 -15.66 0.17 -15.17
N GLU A 623 -16.76 0.70 -14.63
CA GLU A 623 -17.76 1.44 -15.41
C GLU A 623 -17.24 2.83 -15.81
N ARG A 624 -16.54 3.52 -14.91
CA ARG A 624 -15.86 4.81 -15.14
C ARG A 624 -14.86 4.78 -16.31
N TYR A 625 -14.24 3.62 -16.55
CA TYR A 625 -13.15 3.45 -17.54
C TYR A 625 -13.54 2.57 -18.73
N ALA A 626 -14.84 2.29 -18.92
CA ALA A 626 -15.34 1.28 -19.85
C ALA A 626 -14.94 1.49 -21.33
N HIS A 627 -14.61 2.72 -21.72
CA HIS A 627 -14.16 3.13 -23.05
C HIS A 627 -12.66 2.93 -23.29
N LEU A 628 -11.84 2.84 -22.24
CA LEU A 628 -10.39 2.68 -22.33
C LEU A 628 -10.00 1.24 -22.69
N ALA A 629 -8.75 1.06 -23.15
CA ALA A 629 -8.17 -0.25 -23.41
C ALA A 629 -8.20 -1.13 -22.14
N TRP A 630 -8.41 -2.44 -22.31
CA TRP A 630 -8.58 -3.38 -21.20
C TRP A 630 -7.41 -3.38 -20.17
N PRO A 631 -6.13 -3.26 -20.57
CA PRO A 631 -5.04 -3.09 -19.60
C PRO A 631 -5.21 -1.86 -18.71
N THR A 632 -5.64 -0.72 -19.27
CA THR A 632 -5.88 0.50 -18.50
C THR A 632 -7.11 0.39 -17.61
N GLN A 633 -8.17 -0.30 -18.03
CA GLN A 633 -9.29 -0.65 -17.15
C GLN A 633 -8.82 -1.41 -15.89
N MET A 634 -7.88 -2.36 -16.02
CA MET A 634 -7.32 -3.10 -14.88
C MET A 634 -6.35 -2.26 -14.04
N MET A 635 -5.46 -1.47 -14.66
CA MET A 635 -4.55 -0.57 -13.94
C MET A 635 -5.30 0.51 -13.13
N ARG A 636 -6.38 1.07 -13.69
CA ARG A 636 -7.26 2.03 -13.00
C ARG A 636 -8.00 1.39 -11.84
N PHE A 637 -8.52 0.18 -12.02
CA PHE A 637 -9.16 -0.59 -10.95
C PHE A 637 -8.21 -0.82 -9.77
N ASP A 638 -6.99 -1.31 -10.03
CA ASP A 638 -6.00 -1.57 -8.98
C ASP A 638 -5.60 -0.27 -8.27
N ALA A 639 -5.38 0.82 -9.01
CA ALA A 639 -5.03 2.13 -8.45
C ALA A 639 -6.14 2.75 -7.58
N GLU A 640 -7.41 2.44 -7.81
CA GLU A 640 -8.55 2.91 -7.00
C GLU A 640 -8.91 1.99 -5.83
N THR A 641 -8.32 0.78 -5.71
CA THR A 641 -8.74 -0.24 -4.73
C THR A 641 -7.55 -0.93 -4.05
N TYR A 642 -6.90 -1.86 -4.74
CA TYR A 642 -5.76 -2.64 -4.25
C TYR A 642 -4.58 -1.76 -3.79
N LEU A 643 -4.31 -0.65 -4.48
CA LEU A 643 -3.25 0.28 -4.11
C LEU A 643 -3.50 0.97 -2.74
N PRO A 644 -4.60 1.71 -2.52
CA PRO A 644 -4.88 2.30 -1.20
C PRO A 644 -5.13 1.26 -0.10
N ASP A 645 -5.94 0.23 -0.37
CA ASP A 645 -6.50 -0.62 0.67
C ASP A 645 -5.57 -1.79 1.08
N ASP A 646 -4.63 -2.20 0.21
CA ASP A 646 -3.64 -3.26 0.50
C ASP A 646 -2.20 -2.76 0.52
N VAL A 647 -1.73 -2.15 -0.58
CA VAL A 647 -0.31 -1.80 -0.73
C VAL A 647 0.09 -0.66 0.20
N LEU A 648 -0.58 0.50 0.08
CA LEU A 648 -0.29 1.68 0.88
C LEU A 648 -0.67 1.48 2.35
N THR A 649 -1.80 0.80 2.62
CA THR A 649 -2.19 0.44 3.99
C THR A 649 -1.14 -0.44 4.66
N LYS A 650 -0.61 -1.48 4.00
CA LYS A 650 0.53 -2.26 4.53
C LYS A 650 1.77 -1.39 4.80
N VAL A 651 2.17 -0.58 3.82
CA VAL A 651 3.41 0.20 3.91
C VAL A 651 3.32 1.24 5.03
N ASP A 652 2.22 1.99 5.14
CA ASP A 652 1.92 2.85 6.29
C ASP A 652 2.00 2.05 7.59
N ARG A 653 1.21 0.98 7.73
CA ARG A 653 1.08 0.29 9.02
C ARG A 653 2.39 -0.28 9.53
N MET A 654 3.21 -0.83 8.64
CA MET A 654 4.45 -1.49 9.00
C MET A 654 5.63 -0.54 9.11
N SER A 655 5.71 0.49 8.23
CA SER A 655 6.71 1.54 8.41
C SER A 655 6.42 2.36 9.65
N MET A 656 5.14 2.66 9.95
CA MET A 656 4.72 3.46 11.12
C MET A 656 4.77 2.68 12.44
N ALA A 657 4.92 1.35 12.44
CA ALA A 657 5.06 0.53 13.66
C ALA A 657 6.48 0.56 14.28
N HIS A 658 7.51 0.51 13.43
CA HIS A 658 8.89 0.89 13.79
C HIS A 658 9.17 2.38 13.57
N SER A 659 8.16 3.02 13.01
CA SER A 659 7.98 4.42 12.77
C SER A 659 9.10 5.06 11.95
N ILE A 660 8.88 4.95 10.65
CA ILE A 660 9.63 5.54 9.55
C ILE A 660 8.62 6.10 8.59
N GLU A 661 8.90 7.27 8.02
CA GLU A 661 8.06 7.79 6.96
C GLU A 661 8.44 7.11 5.65
N SER A 662 7.55 6.26 5.12
CA SER A 662 7.69 5.75 3.76
C SER A 662 7.12 6.75 2.76
N ARG A 663 8.01 7.40 2.00
CA ARG A 663 7.69 8.31 0.90
C ARG A 663 7.64 7.54 -0.41
N VAL A 664 6.69 7.87 -1.28
CA VAL A 664 6.40 7.09 -2.51
C VAL A 664 6.51 7.98 -3.77
N PRO A 665 7.73 8.29 -4.27
CA PRO A 665 7.89 9.21 -5.41
C PRO A 665 7.17 8.79 -6.68
N LEU A 666 6.95 7.50 -6.91
CA LEU A 666 6.19 7.01 -8.06
C LEU A 666 4.68 7.33 -7.97
N LEU A 667 4.20 7.75 -6.79
CA LEU A 667 2.84 8.17 -6.52
C LEU A 667 2.72 9.67 -6.22
N ASP A 668 3.76 10.45 -6.57
CA ASP A 668 3.65 11.90 -6.60
C ASP A 668 2.51 12.35 -7.54
N ASN A 669 1.88 13.47 -7.20
CA ASN A 669 0.76 14.04 -7.95
C ASN A 669 1.05 14.21 -9.45
N GLU A 670 2.26 14.60 -9.83
CA GLU A 670 2.63 14.83 -11.22
C GLU A 670 3.00 13.53 -11.93
N VAL A 671 3.60 12.55 -11.23
CA VAL A 671 3.82 11.19 -11.76
C VAL A 671 2.48 10.48 -12.03
N ILE A 672 1.54 10.54 -11.08
CA ILE A 672 0.17 10.03 -11.26
C ILE A 672 -0.51 10.74 -12.44
N THR A 673 -0.38 12.07 -12.55
CA THR A 673 -1.00 12.86 -13.62
C THR A 673 -0.41 12.52 -14.99
N PHE A 674 0.92 12.43 -15.11
CA PHE A 674 1.62 12.04 -16.33
C PHE A 674 1.29 10.60 -16.74
N ALA A 675 1.49 9.64 -15.83
CA ALA A 675 1.20 8.23 -16.08
C ALA A 675 -0.28 8.01 -16.42
N SER A 676 -1.19 8.87 -15.94
CA SER A 676 -2.61 8.80 -16.28
C SER A 676 -2.93 9.23 -17.71
N ARG A 677 -2.11 10.06 -18.35
CA ARG A 677 -2.31 10.48 -19.75
C ARG A 677 -1.75 9.47 -20.75
N LEU A 678 -0.76 8.67 -20.36
CA LEU A 678 -0.11 7.68 -21.22
C LEU A 678 -1.07 6.57 -21.69
N PRO A 679 -1.13 6.27 -23.01
CA PRO A 679 -1.91 5.15 -23.52
C PRO A 679 -1.35 3.79 -23.09
N ALA A 680 -2.24 2.80 -23.00
CA ALA A 680 -1.92 1.44 -22.56
C ALA A 680 -0.72 0.79 -23.29
N SER A 681 -0.52 1.13 -24.57
CA SER A 681 0.56 0.61 -25.43
C SER A 681 1.97 1.02 -24.98
N LEU A 682 2.15 2.22 -24.41
CA LEU A 682 3.44 2.67 -23.88
C LEU A 682 3.75 2.04 -22.51
N LYS A 683 2.72 1.60 -21.79
CA LYS A 683 2.84 0.89 -20.50
C LYS A 683 3.13 -0.60 -20.69
N ILE A 684 2.43 -1.24 -21.63
CA ILE A 684 2.57 -2.67 -21.95
C ILE A 684 2.70 -2.84 -23.47
N ALA A 685 3.94 -2.82 -23.97
CA ALA A 685 4.25 -3.01 -25.38
C ALA A 685 4.54 -4.50 -25.68
N ASN A 686 3.83 -5.11 -26.63
CA ASN A 686 4.07 -6.51 -27.05
C ASN A 686 4.12 -7.56 -25.92
N GLY A 687 3.46 -7.29 -24.78
CA GLY A 687 3.51 -8.12 -23.57
C GLY A 687 4.66 -7.82 -22.60
N ARG A 688 5.61 -6.95 -22.99
CA ARG A 688 6.63 -6.38 -22.09
C ARG A 688 5.95 -5.37 -21.16
N ARG A 689 5.82 -5.76 -19.89
CA ARG A 689 5.28 -4.96 -18.79
C ARG A 689 6.23 -3.83 -18.39
N LYS A 690 5.69 -2.72 -17.89
CA LYS A 690 6.44 -1.51 -17.52
C LYS A 690 7.32 -0.99 -18.64
N HIS A 691 6.85 -0.98 -19.88
CA HIS A 691 7.70 -0.71 -21.05
C HIS A 691 8.37 0.67 -20.98
N VAL A 692 7.62 1.77 -20.96
CA VAL A 692 8.18 3.13 -20.82
C VAL A 692 9.04 3.30 -19.56
N LEU A 693 8.66 2.68 -18.43
CA LEU A 693 9.41 2.77 -17.17
C LEU A 693 10.73 1.97 -17.22
N LYS A 694 10.77 0.85 -17.94
CA LYS A 694 11.99 0.09 -18.24
C LYS A 694 12.92 0.88 -19.15
N GLU A 695 12.40 1.61 -20.13
CA GLU A 695 13.22 2.48 -21.00
C GLU A 695 13.81 3.66 -20.22
N VAL A 696 13.06 4.28 -19.29
CA VAL A 696 13.63 5.26 -18.34
C VAL A 696 14.72 4.60 -17.48
N ALA A 697 14.42 3.44 -16.89
CA ALA A 697 15.36 2.72 -16.04
C ALA A 697 16.62 2.26 -16.79
N ALA A 698 16.53 1.98 -18.10
CA ALA A 698 17.68 1.64 -18.95
C ALA A 698 18.70 2.77 -19.07
N THR A 699 18.32 4.02 -18.77
CA THR A 699 19.26 5.15 -18.72
C THR A 699 20.05 5.24 -17.40
N LEU A 700 19.79 4.33 -16.44
CA LEU A 700 20.34 4.36 -15.07
C LEU A 700 20.84 2.99 -14.56
N LEU A 701 20.18 1.88 -14.93
CA LEU A 701 20.41 0.53 -14.41
C LEU A 701 21.13 -0.38 -15.42
N PRO A 702 21.95 -1.34 -14.95
CA PRO A 702 22.55 -2.34 -15.82
C PRO A 702 21.51 -3.35 -16.34
N GLN A 703 21.76 -3.89 -17.53
CA GLN A 703 20.81 -4.71 -18.30
C GLN A 703 20.27 -5.92 -17.54
N GLU A 704 21.10 -6.54 -16.70
CA GLU A 704 20.77 -7.71 -15.88
C GLU A 704 19.68 -7.45 -14.83
N ILE A 705 19.45 -6.19 -14.47
CA ILE A 705 18.34 -5.77 -13.59
C ILE A 705 17.08 -5.48 -14.42
N LEU A 706 17.23 -4.98 -15.65
CA LEU A 706 16.11 -4.70 -16.56
C LEU A 706 15.44 -5.97 -17.07
N ASP A 707 16.23 -7.01 -17.37
CA ASP A 707 15.74 -8.30 -17.87
C ASP A 707 15.28 -9.27 -16.76
N ARG A 708 15.43 -8.87 -15.49
CA ARG A 708 14.97 -9.66 -14.34
C ARG A 708 13.45 -9.95 -14.45
N PRO A 709 13.02 -11.22 -14.31
CA PRO A 709 11.60 -11.55 -14.15
C PRO A 709 11.01 -10.87 -12.91
N LYS A 710 9.74 -10.47 -12.95
CA LYS A 710 9.07 -9.91 -11.76
C LYS A 710 8.90 -11.01 -10.70
N GLN A 711 9.62 -10.86 -9.60
CA GLN A 711 9.34 -11.51 -8.32
C GLN A 711 8.38 -10.60 -7.52
N GLY A 712 7.68 -11.19 -6.55
CA GLY A 712 6.80 -10.45 -5.63
C GLY A 712 7.27 -10.64 -4.20
N PHE A 713 7.07 -9.63 -3.37
CA PHE A 713 7.54 -9.51 -1.98
C PHE A 713 6.83 -10.44 -0.98
N GLY A 714 6.41 -11.64 -1.42
CA GLY A 714 5.69 -12.60 -0.60
C GLY A 714 6.60 -13.46 0.27
N VAL A 715 6.03 -14.14 1.26
CA VAL A 715 6.77 -15.00 2.20
C VAL A 715 6.48 -16.49 1.96
N PRO A 716 7.39 -17.41 2.36
CA PRO A 716 7.22 -18.86 2.22
C PRO A 716 6.19 -19.51 3.17
N LEU A 717 5.00 -18.91 3.39
CA LEU A 717 3.94 -19.39 4.31
C LEU A 717 3.69 -20.90 4.23
N GLY A 718 3.58 -21.47 3.02
CA GLY A 718 3.29 -22.89 2.83
C GLY A 718 4.43 -23.82 3.25
N VAL A 719 5.68 -23.34 3.31
CA VAL A 719 6.79 -24.07 3.93
C VAL A 719 6.62 -24.01 5.44
N TRP A 720 6.45 -22.81 6.00
CA TRP A 720 6.36 -22.59 7.44
C TRP A 720 5.17 -23.32 8.09
N PHE A 721 3.97 -23.25 7.49
CA PHE A 721 2.76 -23.93 7.97
C PHE A 721 2.86 -25.47 7.90
N ARG A 722 3.65 -26.03 6.98
CA ARG A 722 3.89 -27.48 6.92
C ARG A 722 5.07 -27.93 7.78
N GLY A 723 5.94 -26.98 8.16
CA GLY A 723 7.09 -27.16 9.05
C GLY A 723 6.87 -26.52 10.43
N ASN A 724 7.67 -25.51 10.76
CA ASN A 724 7.86 -24.98 12.11
C ASN A 724 6.63 -24.29 12.74
N LEU A 725 5.68 -23.79 11.94
CA LEU A 725 4.47 -23.12 12.43
C LEU A 725 3.24 -24.05 12.48
N ARG A 726 3.41 -25.34 12.16
CA ARG A 726 2.34 -26.32 11.98
C ARG A 726 1.36 -26.38 13.16
N GLU A 727 1.89 -26.53 14.36
CA GLU A 727 1.08 -26.70 15.58
C GLU A 727 0.38 -25.38 15.91
N LEU A 728 1.14 -24.27 15.97
CA LEU A 728 0.60 -22.95 16.34
C LEU A 728 -0.53 -22.44 15.43
N PHE A 729 -0.49 -22.71 14.11
CA PHE A 729 -1.62 -22.35 13.23
C PHE A 729 -2.81 -23.31 13.38
N ALA A 730 -2.54 -24.61 13.53
CA ALA A 730 -3.59 -25.62 13.72
C ALA A 730 -4.33 -25.42 15.04
N ASP A 731 -3.61 -25.22 16.15
CA ASP A 731 -4.17 -24.99 17.48
C ASP A 731 -4.95 -23.67 17.54
N THR A 732 -4.45 -22.62 16.87
CA THR A 732 -5.21 -21.36 16.75
C THR A 732 -6.57 -21.60 16.10
N LEU A 733 -6.61 -22.26 14.93
CA LEU A 733 -7.85 -22.47 14.15
C LEU A 733 -8.75 -23.60 14.65
N LEU A 734 -8.20 -24.60 15.34
CA LEU A 734 -8.93 -25.81 15.78
C LEU A 734 -9.24 -25.80 17.29
N SER A 735 -8.81 -24.77 18.02
CA SER A 735 -9.22 -24.49 19.39
C SER A 735 -10.74 -24.44 19.54
N SER A 736 -11.24 -24.83 20.71
CA SER A 736 -12.67 -24.75 21.07
C SER A 736 -13.22 -23.35 20.85
N ALA A 737 -12.50 -22.32 21.35
CA ALA A 737 -12.85 -20.92 21.18
C ALA A 737 -13.09 -20.55 19.70
N SER A 738 -12.09 -20.77 18.82
CA SER A 738 -12.20 -20.40 17.39
C SER A 738 -13.37 -21.10 16.69
N LEU A 739 -13.55 -22.39 16.97
CA LEU A 739 -14.62 -23.19 16.38
C LEU A 739 -16.02 -22.92 16.96
N GLN A 740 -16.11 -22.22 18.11
CA GLN A 740 -17.38 -21.89 18.77
C GLN A 740 -17.81 -20.42 18.57
N ARG A 741 -16.98 -19.55 17.97
CA ARG A 741 -17.30 -18.11 17.73
C ARG A 741 -18.54 -17.85 16.88
N GLY A 742 -19.07 -18.85 16.18
CA GLY A 742 -20.29 -18.69 15.38
C GLY A 742 -20.13 -17.99 14.02
N TYR A 743 -18.91 -17.62 13.59
CA TYR A 743 -18.68 -17.06 12.24
C TYR A 743 -18.49 -18.13 11.16
N PHE A 744 -17.77 -19.22 11.47
CA PHE A 744 -17.35 -20.24 10.50
C PHE A 744 -17.89 -21.64 10.82
N GLN A 745 -18.06 -22.47 9.80
CA GLN A 745 -18.44 -23.87 9.90
C GLN A 745 -17.24 -24.72 10.36
N PRO A 746 -17.26 -25.34 11.56
CA PRO A 746 -16.11 -26.06 12.08
C PRO A 746 -15.64 -27.21 11.19
N SER A 747 -16.58 -27.87 10.50
CA SER A 747 -16.25 -28.95 9.57
C SER A 747 -15.50 -28.46 8.32
N PHE A 748 -15.72 -27.22 7.89
CA PHE A 748 -15.04 -26.63 6.73
C PHE A 748 -13.62 -26.20 7.08
N VAL A 749 -13.44 -25.54 8.23
CA VAL A 749 -12.12 -25.16 8.76
C VAL A 749 -11.24 -26.41 8.94
N ARG A 750 -11.76 -27.47 9.59
CA ARG A 750 -11.04 -28.75 9.74
C ARG A 750 -10.58 -29.35 8.40
N ARG A 751 -11.45 -29.38 7.38
CA ARG A 751 -11.10 -29.88 6.04
C ARG A 751 -10.03 -29.03 5.32
N LEU A 752 -10.01 -27.71 5.51
CA LEU A 752 -8.96 -26.85 4.93
C LEU A 752 -7.59 -27.15 5.55
N VAL A 753 -7.53 -27.26 6.89
CA VAL A 753 -6.31 -27.59 7.63
C VAL A 753 -5.78 -28.96 7.20
N GLU A 754 -6.64 -29.98 7.17
CA GLU A 754 -6.30 -31.34 6.74
C GLU A 754 -5.78 -31.38 5.28
N ALA A 755 -6.48 -30.72 4.35
CA ALA A 755 -6.08 -30.69 2.93
C ALA A 755 -4.73 -29.99 2.70
N HIS A 756 -4.36 -29.03 3.56
CA HIS A 756 -3.08 -28.36 3.51
C HIS A 756 -1.95 -29.19 4.11
N LEU A 757 -2.16 -29.74 5.33
CA LEU A 757 -1.17 -30.53 6.04
C LEU A 757 -0.84 -31.85 5.33
N SER A 758 -1.82 -32.47 4.68
CA SER A 758 -1.61 -33.65 3.82
C SER A 758 -0.91 -33.36 2.50
N GLY A 759 -0.62 -32.08 2.18
CA GLY A 759 -0.06 -31.69 0.89
C GLY A 759 -1.00 -31.91 -0.31
N LYS A 760 -2.29 -32.19 -0.05
CA LYS A 760 -3.31 -32.49 -1.07
C LYS A 760 -3.68 -31.26 -1.90
N ARG A 761 -3.58 -30.05 -1.32
CA ARG A 761 -3.77 -28.77 -2.00
C ARG A 761 -3.15 -27.63 -1.19
N ASP A 762 -2.58 -26.61 -1.85
CA ASP A 762 -2.18 -25.40 -1.14
C ASP A 762 -3.39 -24.54 -0.72
N HIS A 763 -3.36 -24.08 0.54
CA HIS A 763 -4.35 -23.23 1.19
C HIS A 763 -3.69 -22.14 2.06
N SER A 764 -2.38 -21.91 1.93
CA SER A 764 -1.58 -21.04 2.80
C SER A 764 -2.24 -19.70 3.12
N LEU A 765 -2.56 -18.89 2.10
CA LEU A 765 -3.17 -17.56 2.29
C LEU A 765 -4.59 -17.62 2.87
N ARG A 766 -5.37 -18.68 2.58
CA ARG A 766 -6.71 -18.89 3.16
C ARG A 766 -6.65 -19.25 4.65
N LEU A 767 -5.65 -20.03 5.05
CA LEU A 767 -5.42 -20.40 6.46
C LEU A 767 -4.83 -19.23 7.25
N TRP A 768 -3.88 -18.51 6.67
CA TRP A 768 -3.32 -17.26 7.21
C TRP A 768 -4.42 -16.23 7.49
N GLN A 769 -5.32 -16.01 6.53
CA GLN A 769 -6.49 -15.14 6.68
C GLN A 769 -7.38 -15.51 7.88
N LEU A 770 -7.68 -16.79 8.08
CA LEU A 770 -8.48 -17.24 9.24
C LEU A 770 -7.70 -17.06 10.55
N VAL A 771 -6.37 -17.26 10.55
CA VAL A 771 -5.50 -17.04 11.71
C VAL A 771 -5.45 -15.56 12.11
N VAL A 772 -5.27 -14.66 11.14
CA VAL A 772 -5.28 -13.20 11.36
C VAL A 772 -6.62 -12.75 11.95
N PHE A 773 -7.75 -13.23 11.38
CA PHE A 773 -9.08 -12.91 11.92
C PHE A 773 -9.26 -13.41 13.36
N GLU A 774 -8.87 -14.65 13.65
CA GLU A 774 -8.95 -15.24 14.99
C GLU A 774 -8.11 -14.46 16.01
N ARG A 775 -6.91 -13.99 15.65
CA ARG A 775 -6.06 -13.15 16.52
C ARG A 775 -6.62 -11.74 16.71
N TRP A 776 -7.13 -11.13 15.65
CA TRP A 776 -7.82 -9.84 15.74
C TRP A 776 -9.04 -9.90 16.68
N HIS A 777 -9.88 -10.93 16.53
CA HIS A 777 -11.09 -11.09 17.34
C HIS A 777 -10.76 -11.25 18.83
N ARG A 778 -9.75 -12.07 19.16
CA ARG A 778 -9.20 -12.21 20.53
C ARG A 778 -8.69 -10.88 21.12
N GLN A 779 -8.15 -10.00 20.29
CA GLN A 779 -7.54 -8.76 20.77
C GLN A 779 -8.56 -7.61 20.92
N TYR A 780 -9.50 -7.48 19.99
CA TYR A 780 -10.39 -6.30 19.90
C TYR A 780 -11.82 -6.57 20.37
N VAL A 781 -12.32 -7.81 20.28
CA VAL A 781 -13.69 -8.17 20.65
C VAL A 781 -13.71 -8.88 22.00
N ASP A 782 -13.01 -10.01 22.16
CA ASP A 782 -13.02 -10.80 23.41
C ASP A 782 -12.58 -9.96 24.63
N ARG A 783 -11.53 -9.12 24.47
CA ARG A 783 -11.02 -8.23 25.53
C ARG A 783 -11.94 -7.05 25.86
N ALA A 784 -12.80 -6.62 24.93
CA ALA A 784 -13.78 -5.58 25.23
C ALA A 784 -14.87 -6.15 26.16
N SER A 785 -15.39 -7.34 25.83
CA SER A 785 -16.40 -8.06 26.60
C SER A 785 -15.97 -8.38 28.04
N GLY A 786 -14.68 -8.66 28.27
CA GLY A 786 -14.15 -8.95 29.61
C GLY A 786 -13.94 -7.73 30.53
N SER A 787 -14.22 -6.51 30.07
CA SER A 787 -13.84 -5.27 30.79
C SER A 787 -14.96 -4.64 31.64
N ALA A 788 -16.06 -5.35 31.88
CA ALA A 788 -17.23 -4.85 32.62
C ALA A 788 -17.06 -4.98 34.15
N ASP A 789 -16.70 -6.17 34.66
CA ASP A 789 -16.67 -6.46 36.10
C ASP A 789 -15.29 -6.23 36.77
N ASP A 790 -14.18 -6.30 36.01
CA ASP A 790 -12.83 -6.42 36.59
C ASP A 790 -12.01 -5.11 36.61
N ARG A 791 -12.66 -3.95 36.36
CA ARG A 791 -12.04 -2.61 36.54
C ARG A 791 -12.05 -2.14 38.00
N GLY A 792 -11.92 -3.08 38.93
CA GLY A 792 -12.07 -2.89 40.38
C GLY A 792 -10.83 -3.18 41.22
N CYS A 793 -9.68 -3.56 40.65
CA CYS A 793 -8.45 -3.80 41.41
C CYS A 793 -7.15 -3.64 40.59
N SER A 794 -6.02 -3.60 41.29
CA SER A 794 -4.64 -3.67 40.76
C SER A 794 -4.15 -2.51 39.87
N SER A 795 -4.06 -1.31 40.45
CA SER A 795 -3.14 -0.27 39.97
C SER A 795 -2.17 0.19 41.06
N ASP A 796 -1.41 -0.72 41.68
CA ASP A 796 -0.27 -0.33 42.51
C ASP A 796 0.82 -1.41 42.69
N ALA A 797 2.00 -0.98 43.14
CA ALA A 797 3.08 -1.77 43.76
C ALA A 797 3.76 -2.91 42.95
N VAL A 798 4.51 -2.56 41.90
CA VAL A 798 5.82 -3.20 41.62
C VAL A 798 6.91 -2.13 41.42
N ARG A 799 7.60 -1.77 42.50
CA ARG A 799 8.86 -0.99 42.46
C ARG A 799 10.01 -1.85 42.99
N ASN A 800 11.15 -1.79 42.30
CA ASN A 800 12.36 -2.57 42.61
C ASN A 800 12.80 -2.46 44.08
N ARG A 801 13.06 -3.61 44.72
CA ARG A 801 14.06 -3.75 45.79
C ARG A 801 14.82 -5.07 45.65
N LEU A 802 16.15 -4.98 45.60
CA LEU A 802 17.06 -6.11 45.71
C LEU A 802 17.21 -6.52 47.19
N PRO A 803 17.23 -7.82 47.54
CA PRO A 803 17.55 -8.27 48.89
C PRO A 803 19.07 -8.43 49.08
N LEU A 804 19.60 -7.83 50.14
CA LEU A 804 20.98 -8.08 50.62
C LEU A 804 20.96 -9.13 51.74
N SER A 805 21.66 -10.23 51.49
CA SER A 805 22.43 -11.08 52.42
C SER A 805 22.04 -11.24 53.91
N ALA A 806 22.03 -12.52 54.32
CA ALA A 806 22.53 -13.12 55.58
C ALA A 806 21.51 -13.63 56.63
N PRO A 807 21.84 -14.68 57.45
CA PRO A 807 20.83 -15.55 58.07
C PRO A 807 20.98 -15.85 59.59
N ALA A 808 19.86 -16.08 60.28
CA ALA A 808 19.71 -16.74 61.60
C ALA A 808 18.20 -16.86 61.95
N VAL A 809 17.66 -17.75 62.81
CA VAL A 809 18.13 -19.00 63.45
C VAL A 809 16.91 -19.89 63.80
N LEU A 810 17.16 -21.16 64.11
CA LEU A 810 16.23 -22.23 64.54
C LEU A 810 15.05 -21.87 65.47
N SER A 811 13.90 -22.52 65.25
CA SER A 811 13.15 -23.24 66.30
C SER A 811 12.29 -24.37 65.72
N THR A 812 12.05 -25.45 66.48
CA THR A 812 11.42 -26.71 66.04
C THR A 812 9.91 -26.77 66.33
N PRO A 813 9.14 -27.64 65.64
CA PRO A 813 7.68 -27.71 65.78
C PRO A 813 7.23 -28.57 66.97
N ALA A 814 6.01 -28.28 67.47
CA ALA A 814 5.29 -29.12 68.42
C ALA A 814 4.12 -29.85 67.75
N VAL A 815 3.88 -31.08 68.18
CA VAL A 815 2.88 -32.01 67.61
C VAL A 815 1.56 -31.91 68.37
N GLN A 816 0.41 -31.91 67.68
CA GLN A 816 -0.70 -32.82 68.01
C GLN A 816 -1.76 -32.92 66.90
N SER A 817 -2.50 -34.02 66.95
CA SER A 817 -3.38 -34.53 65.89
C SER A 817 -4.86 -34.30 66.14
N ARG A 818 -5.62 -34.13 65.05
CA ARG A 818 -6.72 -35.05 64.71
C ARG A 818 -7.00 -35.03 63.22
#